data_AF-A0A1X0T4N4-F1
#
_entry.id   AF-A0A1X0T4N4-F1
#
_cell.length_a   1.000
_cell.length_b   1.000
_cell.length_c   1.000
_cell.angle_alpha   90.00
_cell.angle_beta   90.00
_cell.angle_gamma   90.00
#
_symmetry.space_group_name_H-M   'P 1'
#
loop_
_entity.id
_entity.type
_entity.pdbx_description
1 polymer ?
#
loop_
_entity_poly.entity_id
_entity_poly.type
_entity_poly.pdbx_seq_one_letter_code
_entity_poly.pdbx_strand_id
1 'polypeptide(L)'
;MSTDAAFTEADLKLFEANDEKPVTTVPPFGDRSRIDLISGHDIEQSQIVSRVGQVPFLTINSLPDWTVPKGTTLMLRLDGARAGDRFELTLGRKRILQSCSDALVFRALLAAHRMSAKITIELRDAAGGVVQSSEDYITPDHPGGRDVSLHKPLLATFARAADAATLTVSVEIDRADEASVVPPYLFISNPQLHPTTQSEGPAPYVLGASQAGTQEFMAKLNPYVVGASSVVVKDQIITLPERPRAGFSDPTFSGRSLHVNATEDGVYTLYVDGAYVSDAHLGIGRGSVLLPEFLLDGGIHHVAIRDRHGLFVLYETYEAFPAVMTSYDIICRETRSPLPYRLAQQASHRYTSLGRAVAKISDKGEAEQLAHAHDVVTKGVGFLTKRDYRPLAFKSYTAPLVSIVIPAHNKFNITYSCLCALLLAANEATFEVVVVDDGSSDETARLGDLVSGITVIHNEMPQRFIRACNEGVAACRGEYVVLLNNDTEPTAGWLDELIEPFKRFDDVGLTGSKLVYPDGRLQDAGGIVWRSGNPWNYGRGANPFEPRFSYTRQADYLSGAAMMVRKSVWDEIGGLSSYLEPMYFEDTDFAFKVRAAGYKTMFAPLSLVYHYEGGTSGTEIISGMKRYQEVNRPKFKQRWASAYRSAGEEGQNVDIEKDRGIVGRVAFIDYATPRPDRDAGSYAAIEEIKLVQSLGFKVTFVPDNVTYLGHYTDELSRQGVETIHAPFAISVADFLEKRAAEFDVFYITRYQIAAKYIDMIRRLAPRAKILFMNADLHFLRELRSAIESKDDTRMAGVARIRDDELAVMRKADVTLSYNDVEHSVIVSHALNAVKVVRAPWVVRASETIAPLAGREGFSFLGSYGHPPNVQAVEWFTEAVLPLVLSQRPGEVFHIYGSAMGANIRALESDNVTAHGFAEDLADVYDRHRVFIAPLRSGAGIKGKVLGALARGVPCVLSPVAAEGTGLRNGYDCLIAEDPSMWAEHIVSLLTKDELWMKLSTNGRDFVKESFSVQRGQQIMRKAFQAADIYFTL
;
A
#
# COMPACT_ATOMS: atom_id res chain seq x y z
N MET A 1 43.50 -14.76 24.45
CA MET A 1 43.54 -14.25 25.85
C MET A 1 42.41 -14.93 26.59
N SER A 2 42.72 -15.68 27.65
CA SER A 2 41.73 -16.33 28.51
C SER A 2 41.18 -15.33 29.53
N THR A 3 39.87 -15.29 29.69
CA THR A 3 39.22 -15.02 30.97
C THR A 3 37.83 -15.63 30.91
N ASP A 4 37.69 -16.78 31.58
CA ASP A 4 36.43 -17.29 32.09
C ASP A 4 35.78 -16.25 33.00
N ALA A 5 34.48 -16.04 32.84
CA ALA A 5 33.62 -15.53 33.90
C ALA A 5 32.27 -16.25 33.76
N ALA A 6 32.16 -17.36 34.49
CA ALA A 6 30.91 -18.02 34.80
C ALA A 6 30.02 -17.03 35.57
N PHE A 7 28.75 -16.94 35.19
CA PHE A 7 27.74 -16.23 35.96
C PHE A 7 27.66 -16.80 37.38
N THR A 8 27.87 -15.93 38.36
CA THR A 8 27.77 -16.28 39.79
C THR A 8 26.31 -16.28 40.25
N GLU A 9 26.00 -17.16 41.19
CA GLU A 9 24.71 -17.40 41.87
C GLU A 9 24.10 -16.15 42.58
N ALA A 10 24.72 -14.98 42.45
CA ALA A 10 24.22 -13.69 42.94
C ALA A 10 23.35 -12.94 41.91
N ASP A 11 23.52 -13.19 40.61
CA ASP A 11 22.73 -12.53 39.55
C ASP A 11 21.37 -13.23 39.31
N LEU A 12 21.20 -14.45 39.82
CA LEU A 12 19.93 -15.18 39.84
C LEU A 12 19.02 -14.80 41.03
N LYS A 13 19.46 -13.92 41.94
CA LYS A 13 18.67 -13.47 43.11
C LYS A 13 17.92 -12.14 42.93
N LEU A 14 18.00 -11.52 41.75
CA LEU A 14 17.25 -10.29 41.43
C LEU A 14 15.91 -10.52 40.71
N PHE A 15 15.55 -11.77 40.40
CA PHE A 15 14.23 -12.17 39.89
C PHE A 15 13.41 -13.03 40.88
N GLU A 16 13.90 -13.25 42.11
CA GLU A 16 13.20 -14.01 43.17
C GLU A 16 12.84 -13.17 44.42
N ALA A 17 12.69 -11.85 44.26
CA ALA A 17 12.30 -10.96 45.35
C ALA A 17 11.17 -10.02 44.92
N ASN A 18 10.01 -10.59 44.61
CA ASN A 18 8.69 -10.01 44.86
C ASN A 18 7.63 -11.11 44.83
N ASP A 19 7.87 -12.18 45.59
CA ASP A 19 6.77 -12.91 46.22
C ASP A 19 6.15 -11.96 47.25
N GLU A 20 5.23 -11.11 46.81
CA GLU A 20 4.24 -10.55 47.71
C GLU A 20 3.46 -11.73 48.27
N LYS A 21 3.86 -12.16 49.47
CA LYS A 21 3.02 -12.94 50.37
C LYS A 21 1.62 -12.33 50.29
N PRO A 22 0.57 -13.09 49.93
CA PRO A 22 -0.77 -12.58 50.06
C PRO A 22 -0.92 -12.17 51.52
N VAL A 23 -1.23 -10.90 51.77
CA VAL A 23 -1.59 -10.42 53.09
C VAL A 23 -2.85 -11.17 53.49
N THR A 24 -2.66 -12.32 54.16
CA THR A 24 -3.65 -12.99 54.97
C THR A 24 -3.82 -12.16 56.23
N THR A 25 -4.73 -11.20 56.17
CA THR A 25 -5.48 -10.77 57.34
C THR A 25 -6.95 -10.78 56.97
N VAL A 26 -7.52 -11.99 56.96
CA VAL A 26 -8.91 -12.16 57.41
C VAL A 26 -8.89 -11.72 58.87
N PRO A 27 -9.55 -10.62 59.28
CA PRO A 27 -9.84 -10.46 60.68
C PRO A 27 -10.71 -11.66 61.09
N PRO A 28 -10.41 -12.36 62.19
CA PRO A 28 -11.22 -13.48 62.62
C PRO A 28 -12.52 -12.91 63.20
N PHE A 29 -13.47 -12.57 62.34
CA PHE A 29 -14.85 -12.36 62.77
C PHE A 29 -15.57 -13.69 62.64
N GLY A 30 -15.61 -14.39 63.77
CA GLY A 30 -16.63 -15.40 63.99
C GLY A 30 -17.98 -14.71 64.00
N ASP A 31 -18.59 -14.55 62.82
CA ASP A 31 -19.98 -14.15 62.71
C ASP A 31 -20.82 -15.36 62.33
N ARG A 32 -21.55 -15.89 63.32
CA ARG A 32 -22.49 -17.00 63.14
C ARG A 32 -23.75 -16.58 62.37
N SER A 33 -23.82 -15.35 61.86
CA SER A 33 -24.99 -14.79 61.18
C SER A 33 -24.99 -14.96 59.65
N ARG A 34 -23.82 -15.24 59.03
CA ARG A 34 -23.69 -15.43 57.58
C ARG A 34 -24.06 -16.85 57.15
N ILE A 35 -24.98 -16.95 56.18
CA ILE A 35 -25.38 -18.23 55.59
C ILE A 35 -24.91 -18.26 54.13
N ASP A 36 -23.79 -18.93 53.88
CA ASP A 36 -23.42 -19.33 52.51
C ASP A 36 -24.40 -20.40 52.03
N LEU A 37 -25.09 -20.13 50.92
CA LEU A 37 -26.14 -21.02 50.40
C LEU A 37 -25.55 -22.21 49.63
N ILE A 38 -24.26 -22.14 49.30
CA ILE A 38 -23.44 -23.21 48.71
C ILE A 38 -22.05 -23.13 49.39
N SER A 39 -21.65 -24.15 50.17
CA SER A 39 -20.44 -24.07 51.03
C SER A 39 -19.24 -24.84 50.47
N GLY A 40 -18.05 -24.24 50.59
CA GLY A 40 -16.82 -24.64 49.88
C GLY A 40 -15.94 -25.76 50.44
N HIS A 41 -16.43 -26.67 51.30
CA HIS A 41 -15.59 -27.79 51.80
C HIS A 41 -16.15 -29.21 51.69
N ASP A 42 -17.40 -29.41 51.28
CA ASP A 42 -17.91 -30.69 50.77
C ASP A 42 -19.06 -30.36 49.81
N ILE A 43 -18.82 -30.54 48.50
CA ILE A 43 -19.76 -30.15 47.45
C ILE A 43 -20.82 -31.26 47.33
N GLU A 44 -21.93 -31.13 48.04
CA GLU A 44 -23.07 -32.02 47.84
C GLU A 44 -24.03 -31.44 46.78
N GLN A 45 -24.01 -31.99 45.56
CA GLN A 45 -25.02 -31.76 44.51
C GLN A 45 -26.46 -32.01 45.04
N SER A 46 -26.60 -32.75 46.14
CA SER A 46 -27.85 -33.04 46.87
C SER A 46 -28.57 -31.79 47.42
N GLN A 47 -27.87 -30.65 47.54
CA GLN A 47 -28.38 -29.40 48.11
C GLN A 47 -29.18 -28.54 47.13
N ILE A 48 -29.14 -28.87 45.83
CA ILE A 48 -29.82 -28.14 44.75
C ILE A 48 -30.83 -29.10 44.12
N VAL A 49 -32.08 -28.65 43.95
CA VAL A 49 -33.13 -29.43 43.29
C VAL A 49 -33.78 -28.58 42.22
N SER A 50 -33.76 -29.07 40.97
CA SER A 50 -34.63 -28.58 39.91
C SER A 50 -36.02 -29.20 40.07
N ARG A 51 -37.08 -28.40 40.03
CA ARG A 51 -38.47 -28.86 40.19
C ARG A 51 -39.33 -28.80 38.91
N VAL A 52 -38.73 -28.81 37.71
CA VAL A 52 -39.48 -28.69 36.45
C VAL A 52 -38.87 -29.55 35.33
N GLY A 53 -39.70 -29.91 34.33
CA GLY A 53 -39.56 -31.00 33.35
C GLY A 53 -38.18 -31.26 32.73
N GLN A 54 -37.54 -30.29 32.05
CA GLN A 54 -36.17 -30.44 31.56
C GLN A 54 -35.18 -30.00 32.64
N VAL A 55 -34.22 -30.87 32.99
CA VAL A 55 -33.26 -30.57 34.05
C VAL A 55 -32.01 -29.95 33.42
N PRO A 56 -31.63 -28.70 33.74
CA PRO A 56 -30.37 -28.14 33.29
C PRO A 56 -29.19 -28.96 33.82
N PHE A 57 -28.11 -29.06 33.05
CA PHE A 57 -26.90 -29.70 33.54
C PHE A 57 -26.21 -28.76 34.54
N LEU A 58 -26.21 -29.15 35.81
CA LEU A 58 -25.77 -28.35 36.94
C LEU A 58 -24.38 -28.81 37.42
N THR A 59 -23.43 -27.89 37.44
CA THR A 59 -22.09 -28.13 38.01
C THR A 59 -21.64 -26.95 38.86
N ILE A 60 -20.69 -27.19 39.76
CA ILE A 60 -20.12 -26.17 40.64
C ILE A 60 -18.61 -26.12 40.38
N ASN A 61 -18.09 -24.91 40.10
CA ASN A 61 -16.66 -24.65 39.86
C ASN A 61 -16.00 -25.55 38.79
N SER A 62 -16.76 -26.04 37.81
CA SER A 62 -16.29 -26.99 36.78
C SER A 62 -15.43 -26.36 35.69
N LEU A 63 -15.50 -25.03 35.53
CA LEU A 63 -14.73 -24.25 34.57
C LEU A 63 -13.88 -23.20 35.30
N PRO A 64 -12.56 -23.43 35.49
CA PRO A 64 -11.69 -22.53 36.24
C PRO A 64 -11.66 -21.09 35.72
N ASP A 65 -11.73 -20.91 34.40
CA ASP A 65 -11.70 -19.57 33.75
C ASP A 65 -13.02 -18.80 33.91
N TRP A 66 -14.08 -19.49 34.33
CA TRP A 66 -15.42 -18.94 34.55
C TRP A 66 -15.84 -18.99 36.02
N THR A 67 -14.86 -19.25 36.90
CA THR A 67 -15.07 -19.35 38.34
C THR A 67 -14.43 -18.16 39.03
N VAL A 68 -15.23 -17.42 39.83
CA VAL A 68 -14.71 -16.33 40.66
C VAL A 68 -13.65 -16.88 41.65
N PRO A 69 -12.43 -16.33 41.68
CA PRO A 69 -11.35 -16.82 42.53
C PRO A 69 -11.75 -16.89 44.00
N LYS A 70 -11.47 -18.04 44.66
CA LYS A 70 -11.82 -18.32 46.07
C LYS A 70 -13.33 -18.29 46.37
N GLY A 71 -14.18 -18.29 45.34
CA GLY A 71 -15.63 -18.31 45.44
C GLY A 71 -16.29 -19.64 45.04
N THR A 72 -17.61 -19.67 45.07
CA THR A 72 -18.44 -20.80 44.62
C THR A 72 -19.34 -20.34 43.48
N THR A 73 -19.14 -20.90 42.30
CA THR A 73 -19.88 -20.56 41.08
C THR A 73 -20.73 -21.76 40.67
N LEU A 74 -22.05 -21.60 40.76
CA LEU A 74 -23.01 -22.54 40.20
C LEU A 74 -23.16 -22.26 38.70
N MET A 75 -22.89 -23.26 37.88
CA MET A 75 -23.06 -23.19 36.43
C MET A 75 -24.26 -24.05 36.02
N LEU A 76 -25.20 -23.42 35.31
CA LEU A 76 -26.31 -24.05 34.63
C LEU A 76 -25.98 -24.11 33.13
N ARG A 77 -25.85 -25.30 32.56
CA ARG A 77 -25.84 -25.51 31.12
C ARG A 77 -27.23 -25.91 30.65
N LEU A 78 -27.79 -25.14 29.73
CA LEU A 78 -29.19 -25.19 29.31
C LEU A 78 -29.30 -25.80 27.91
N ASP A 79 -29.08 -27.11 27.81
CA ASP A 79 -29.11 -27.82 26.53
C ASP A 79 -30.53 -27.83 25.94
N GLY A 80 -30.71 -27.19 24.79
CA GLY A 80 -31.98 -27.17 24.04
C GLY A 80 -33.09 -26.31 24.64
N ALA A 81 -32.75 -25.40 25.56
CA ALA A 81 -33.72 -24.53 26.22
C ALA A 81 -34.25 -23.42 25.29
N ARG A 82 -35.53 -23.07 25.45
CA ARG A 82 -36.28 -22.14 24.59
C ARG A 82 -36.80 -20.94 25.37
N ALA A 83 -37.15 -19.87 24.66
CA ALA A 83 -37.86 -18.75 25.26
C ALA A 83 -39.17 -19.22 25.92
N GLY A 84 -39.39 -18.82 27.17
CA GLY A 84 -40.51 -19.23 28.01
C GLY A 84 -40.25 -20.44 28.91
N ASP A 85 -39.11 -21.14 28.74
CA ASP A 85 -38.77 -22.24 29.64
C ASP A 85 -38.45 -21.71 31.04
N ARG A 86 -39.05 -22.33 32.06
CA ARG A 86 -38.89 -21.96 33.46
C ARG A 86 -38.36 -23.11 34.30
N PHE A 87 -37.32 -22.83 35.08
CA PHE A 87 -36.69 -23.77 35.99
C PHE A 87 -36.64 -23.18 37.39
N GLU A 88 -36.90 -24.01 38.40
CA GLU A 88 -36.91 -23.59 39.79
C GLU A 88 -35.79 -24.32 40.54
N LEU A 89 -34.85 -23.56 41.10
CA LEU A 89 -33.72 -24.06 41.88
C LEU A 89 -33.93 -23.75 43.36
N THR A 90 -34.11 -24.77 44.19
CA THR A 90 -34.05 -24.60 45.64
C THR A 90 -32.59 -24.65 46.09
N LEU A 91 -32.07 -23.56 46.66
CA LEU A 91 -30.71 -23.48 47.18
C LEU A 91 -30.70 -23.84 48.68
N GLY A 92 -29.84 -24.77 49.10
CA GLY A 92 -29.60 -25.06 50.52
C GLY A 92 -30.60 -26.04 51.17
N ARG A 93 -31.07 -27.07 50.43
CA ARG A 93 -32.15 -28.03 50.79
C ARG A 93 -32.21 -28.57 52.24
N LYS A 94 -31.10 -28.61 52.99
CA LYS A 94 -31.03 -29.12 54.39
C LYS A 94 -31.28 -28.03 55.45
N ARG A 95 -31.44 -26.76 55.09
CA ARG A 95 -31.57 -25.64 56.03
C ARG A 95 -32.91 -24.93 55.84
N ILE A 96 -33.91 -25.35 56.61
CA ILE A 96 -35.10 -24.51 56.86
C ILE A 96 -34.59 -23.25 57.57
N LEU A 97 -34.84 -22.07 57.01
CA LEU A 97 -34.55 -20.82 57.68
C LEU A 97 -35.49 -20.76 58.89
N GLN A 98 -34.97 -20.98 60.10
CA GLN A 98 -35.75 -20.83 61.34
C GLN A 98 -36.22 -19.37 61.47
N SER A 99 -37.28 -19.13 62.25
CA SER A 99 -37.85 -17.79 62.48
C SER A 99 -36.74 -16.76 62.72
N CYS A 100 -36.55 -15.83 61.78
CA CYS A 100 -35.52 -14.80 61.87
C CYS A 100 -36.14 -13.55 62.52
N SER A 101 -35.45 -12.92 63.47
CA SER A 101 -35.89 -11.66 64.08
C SER A 101 -35.63 -10.44 63.19
N ASP A 102 -34.72 -10.56 62.22
CA ASP A 102 -34.25 -9.48 61.35
C ASP A 102 -34.69 -9.69 59.90
N ALA A 103 -34.68 -8.61 59.10
CA ALA A 103 -34.79 -8.71 57.64
C ALA A 103 -33.55 -9.44 57.07
N LEU A 104 -33.70 -10.10 55.92
CA LEU A 104 -32.65 -10.89 55.27
C LEU A 104 -32.26 -10.26 53.93
N VAL A 105 -30.97 -10.29 53.60
CA VAL A 105 -30.43 -9.80 52.32
C VAL A 105 -29.75 -10.95 51.59
N PHE A 106 -30.24 -11.27 50.40
CA PHE A 106 -29.62 -12.19 49.46
C PHE A 106 -28.67 -11.42 48.52
N ARG A 107 -27.46 -11.95 48.33
CA ARG A 107 -26.45 -11.42 47.42
C ARG A 107 -25.91 -12.53 46.52
N ALA A 108 -25.77 -12.26 45.24
CA ALA A 108 -25.07 -13.12 44.29
C ALA A 108 -24.46 -12.29 43.14
N LEU A 109 -23.65 -12.94 42.31
CA LEU A 109 -23.11 -12.40 41.07
C LEU A 109 -23.63 -13.27 39.92
N LEU A 110 -24.28 -12.68 38.94
CA LEU A 110 -24.83 -13.35 37.79
C LEU A 110 -23.94 -13.15 36.56
N ALA A 111 -23.83 -14.18 35.73
CA ALA A 111 -23.32 -14.03 34.39
C ALA A 111 -24.10 -14.93 33.43
N ALA A 112 -24.29 -14.48 32.19
CA ALA A 112 -25.01 -15.23 31.17
C ALA A 112 -24.21 -15.29 29.87
N HIS A 113 -24.17 -16.47 29.28
CA HIS A 113 -23.58 -16.69 27.97
C HIS A 113 -24.68 -17.16 27.00
N ARG A 114 -24.93 -16.34 25.97
CA ARG A 114 -25.87 -16.62 24.86
C ARG A 114 -27.34 -16.80 25.26
N MET A 115 -27.71 -16.26 26.40
CA MET A 115 -29.10 -16.23 26.86
C MET A 115 -29.41 -14.94 27.61
N SER A 116 -30.68 -14.55 27.60
CA SER A 116 -31.26 -13.64 28.58
C SER A 116 -32.27 -14.41 29.43
N ALA A 117 -32.34 -14.09 30.72
CA ALA A 117 -33.31 -14.68 31.62
C ALA A 117 -33.78 -13.69 32.68
N LYS A 118 -35.02 -13.90 33.12
CA LYS A 118 -35.56 -13.34 34.34
C LYS A 118 -35.18 -14.25 35.51
N ILE A 119 -34.62 -13.67 36.57
CA ILE A 119 -34.26 -14.34 37.81
C ILE A 119 -35.22 -13.88 38.90
N THR A 120 -35.96 -14.82 39.48
CA THR A 120 -36.89 -14.54 40.57
C THR A 120 -36.43 -15.25 41.84
N ILE A 121 -36.16 -14.50 42.89
CA ILE A 121 -35.81 -15.04 44.22
C ILE A 121 -37.06 -14.99 45.09
N GLU A 122 -37.49 -16.12 45.61
CA GLU A 122 -38.69 -16.28 46.41
C GLU A 122 -38.39 -16.86 47.78
N LEU A 123 -38.95 -16.26 48.82
CA LEU A 123 -39.02 -16.82 50.16
C LEU A 123 -40.37 -17.54 50.31
N ARG A 124 -40.35 -18.84 50.59
CA ARG A 124 -41.54 -19.69 50.67
C ARG A 124 -41.76 -20.24 52.08
N ASP A 125 -43.00 -20.35 52.53
CA ASP A 125 -43.36 -20.92 53.83
C ASP A 125 -43.20 -22.45 53.87
N ALA A 126 -43.43 -23.05 55.05
CA ALA A 126 -43.38 -24.51 55.24
C ALA A 126 -44.40 -25.30 54.40
N ALA A 127 -45.47 -24.66 53.90
CA ALA A 127 -46.46 -25.26 53.01
C ALA A 127 -46.09 -25.10 51.52
N GLY A 128 -45.02 -24.37 51.20
CA GLY A 128 -44.53 -24.11 49.85
C GLY A 128 -45.13 -22.87 49.17
N GLY A 129 -45.96 -22.09 49.88
CA GLY A 129 -46.52 -20.83 49.39
C GLY A 129 -45.48 -19.71 49.36
N VAL A 130 -45.51 -18.85 48.34
CA VAL A 130 -44.60 -17.69 48.24
C VAL A 130 -45.02 -16.62 49.26
N VAL A 131 -44.12 -16.29 50.17
CA VAL A 131 -44.30 -15.26 51.21
C VAL A 131 -43.80 -13.91 50.70
N GLN A 132 -42.63 -13.89 50.05
CA GLN A 132 -42.05 -12.71 49.42
C GLN A 132 -41.27 -13.11 48.16
N SER A 133 -41.19 -12.21 47.19
CA SER A 133 -40.41 -12.41 45.97
C SER A 133 -39.68 -11.13 45.54
N SER A 134 -38.58 -11.31 44.83
CA SER A 134 -37.78 -10.25 44.20
C SER A 134 -37.34 -10.72 42.83
N GLU A 135 -37.37 -9.83 41.84
CA GLU A 135 -37.10 -10.17 40.44
C GLU A 135 -35.98 -9.29 39.89
N ASP A 136 -35.13 -9.89 39.05
CA ASP A 136 -34.08 -9.21 38.31
C ASP A 136 -33.91 -9.86 36.93
N TYR A 137 -33.16 -9.22 36.03
CA TYR A 137 -32.92 -9.70 34.66
C TYR A 137 -31.43 -9.81 34.35
N ILE A 138 -31.03 -10.86 33.63
CA ILE A 138 -29.66 -11.04 33.16
C ILE A 138 -29.63 -11.16 31.64
N THR A 139 -28.61 -10.55 31.03
CA THR A 139 -28.36 -10.50 29.59
C THR A 139 -26.90 -10.89 29.29
N PRO A 140 -26.57 -11.24 28.03
CA PRO A 140 -25.20 -11.67 27.66
C PRO A 140 -24.10 -10.61 27.74
N ASP A 141 -24.43 -9.36 28.05
CA ASP A 141 -23.49 -8.25 28.27
C ASP A 141 -22.74 -8.35 29.61
N HIS A 142 -23.09 -9.34 30.42
CA HIS A 142 -22.40 -9.78 31.62
C HIS A 142 -21.86 -11.21 31.40
N PRO A 143 -20.75 -11.38 30.66
CA PRO A 143 -20.25 -12.69 30.29
C PRO A 143 -19.72 -13.47 31.50
N GLY A 144 -19.28 -12.80 32.57
CA GLY A 144 -18.65 -13.46 33.71
C GLY A 144 -17.18 -13.76 33.48
N GLY A 145 -16.63 -14.75 34.21
CA GLY A 145 -15.20 -15.09 34.14
C GLY A 145 -14.55 -15.16 35.53
N ARG A 146 -13.22 -15.01 35.57
CA ARG A 146 -12.49 -14.83 36.84
C ARG A 146 -12.60 -13.40 37.37
N ASP A 147 -12.88 -12.43 36.50
CA ASP A 147 -13.07 -11.04 36.90
C ASP A 147 -14.52 -10.80 37.35
N VAL A 148 -14.66 -10.34 38.59
CA VAL A 148 -15.95 -10.02 39.19
C VAL A 148 -16.63 -8.85 38.49
N SER A 149 -15.87 -7.93 37.87
CA SER A 149 -16.42 -6.77 37.14
C SER A 149 -17.29 -7.16 35.93
N LEU A 150 -17.08 -8.36 35.39
CA LEU A 150 -17.82 -8.89 34.24
C LEU A 150 -19.14 -9.57 34.64
N HIS A 151 -19.45 -9.63 35.93
CA HIS A 151 -20.70 -10.19 36.46
C HIS A 151 -21.69 -9.08 36.83
N LYS A 152 -22.98 -9.37 36.70
CA LYS A 152 -24.05 -8.51 37.21
C LYS A 152 -24.28 -8.80 38.71
N PRO A 153 -24.17 -7.81 39.61
CA PRO A 153 -24.56 -8.01 41.00
C PRO A 153 -26.07 -8.18 41.15
N LEU A 154 -26.49 -9.18 41.93
CA LEU A 154 -27.89 -9.46 42.28
C LEU A 154 -28.08 -9.25 43.79
N LEU A 155 -29.02 -8.37 44.16
CA LEU A 155 -29.34 -8.03 45.55
C LEU A 155 -30.85 -8.09 45.78
N ALA A 156 -31.30 -8.91 46.74
CA ALA A 156 -32.71 -8.96 47.14
C ALA A 156 -32.85 -8.85 48.67
N THR A 157 -33.79 -8.04 49.13
CA THR A 157 -34.05 -7.84 50.56
C THR A 157 -35.44 -8.37 50.92
N PHE A 158 -35.50 -9.19 51.96
CA PHE A 158 -36.71 -9.82 52.47
C PHE A 158 -36.99 -9.32 53.88
N ALA A 159 -38.24 -8.94 54.16
CA ALA A 159 -38.63 -8.54 55.51
C ALA A 159 -38.66 -9.77 56.45
N ARG A 160 -38.68 -9.50 57.76
CA ARG A 160 -38.70 -10.51 58.82
C ARG A 160 -39.73 -11.62 58.57
N ALA A 161 -39.28 -12.88 58.63
CA ALA A 161 -40.15 -14.07 58.54
C ALA A 161 -40.45 -14.62 59.95
N ALA A 162 -41.73 -14.69 60.31
CA ALA A 162 -42.18 -15.17 61.63
C ALA A 162 -42.08 -16.70 61.78
N ASP A 163 -42.21 -17.43 60.68
CA ASP A 163 -42.19 -18.90 60.62
C ASP A 163 -41.00 -19.43 59.79
N ALA A 164 -40.79 -20.74 59.87
CA ALA A 164 -39.83 -21.48 59.07
C ALA A 164 -40.06 -21.28 57.55
N ALA A 165 -39.01 -20.86 56.82
CA ALA A 165 -39.10 -20.57 55.38
C ALA A 165 -37.96 -21.19 54.56
N THR A 166 -38.15 -21.28 53.24
CA THR A 166 -37.18 -21.81 52.26
C THR A 166 -36.93 -20.76 51.18
N LEU A 167 -35.67 -20.59 50.75
CA LEU A 167 -35.31 -19.69 49.66
C LEU A 167 -35.23 -20.46 48.33
N THR A 168 -35.88 -19.94 47.31
CA THR A 168 -35.92 -20.53 45.98
C THR A 168 -35.52 -19.50 44.93
N VAL A 169 -34.72 -19.90 43.95
CA VAL A 169 -34.34 -19.10 42.79
C VAL A 169 -34.98 -19.71 41.54
N SER A 170 -35.93 -19.02 40.94
CA SER A 170 -36.49 -19.37 39.64
C SER A 170 -35.76 -18.64 38.52
N VAL A 171 -35.57 -19.31 37.40
CA VAL A 171 -34.98 -18.79 36.17
C VAL A 171 -36.00 -19.01 35.06
N GLU A 172 -36.44 -17.93 34.42
CA GLU A 172 -37.32 -17.96 33.25
C GLU A 172 -36.54 -17.41 32.06
N ILE A 173 -36.36 -18.23 31.03
CA ILE A 173 -35.57 -17.86 29.85
C ILE A 173 -36.40 -16.91 28.99
N ASP A 174 -35.85 -15.74 28.74
CA ASP A 174 -36.43 -14.73 27.86
C ASP A 174 -35.95 -14.96 26.41
N ARG A 175 -34.65 -15.22 26.22
CA ARG A 175 -34.06 -15.56 24.92
C ARG A 175 -32.93 -16.57 25.09
N ALA A 176 -32.85 -17.55 24.19
CA ALA A 176 -31.71 -18.46 24.05
C ALA A 176 -31.30 -18.53 22.57
N ASP A 177 -29.99 -18.52 22.30
CA ASP A 177 -29.46 -18.64 20.94
C ASP A 177 -29.46 -20.10 20.47
N GLU A 178 -30.53 -20.51 19.79
CA GLU A 178 -30.73 -21.90 19.33
C GLU A 178 -29.86 -22.30 18.13
N ALA A 179 -29.24 -21.34 17.44
CA ALA A 179 -28.59 -21.57 16.14
C ALA A 179 -27.16 -22.14 16.25
N SER A 180 -26.68 -22.47 17.45
CA SER A 180 -25.27 -22.76 17.68
C SER A 180 -24.95 -24.06 18.39
N VAL A 181 -23.77 -24.57 18.07
CA VAL A 181 -23.25 -25.85 18.57
C VAL A 181 -22.88 -25.79 20.07
N VAL A 182 -22.64 -24.59 20.61
CA VAL A 182 -22.32 -24.38 22.03
C VAL A 182 -23.57 -23.93 22.78
N PRO A 183 -24.01 -24.65 23.83
CA PRO A 183 -25.27 -24.38 24.53
C PRO A 183 -25.23 -23.07 25.34
N PRO A 184 -26.39 -22.51 25.73
CA PRO A 184 -26.47 -21.36 26.63
C PRO A 184 -26.09 -21.73 28.08
N TYR A 185 -25.47 -20.78 28.78
CA TYR A 185 -25.04 -20.95 30.17
C TYR A 185 -25.50 -19.79 31.06
N LEU A 186 -25.86 -20.11 32.30
CA LEU A 186 -26.07 -19.16 33.39
C LEU A 186 -25.14 -19.49 34.56
N PHE A 187 -24.47 -18.49 35.10
CA PHE A 187 -23.60 -18.61 36.26
C PHE A 187 -24.19 -17.82 37.42
N ILE A 188 -24.23 -18.44 38.60
CA ILE A 188 -24.62 -17.80 39.87
C ILE A 188 -23.45 -17.99 40.84
N SER A 189 -22.66 -16.94 41.02
CA SER A 189 -21.45 -16.94 41.84
C SER A 189 -21.70 -16.31 43.20
N ASN A 190 -21.14 -16.94 44.23
CA ASN A 190 -21.18 -16.55 45.64
C ASN A 190 -22.60 -16.19 46.16
N PRO A 191 -23.62 -17.07 46.01
CA PRO A 191 -24.93 -16.82 46.58
C PRO A 191 -24.88 -16.90 48.12
N GLN A 192 -25.22 -15.80 48.78
CA GLN A 192 -25.14 -15.63 50.23
C GLN A 192 -26.41 -14.99 50.79
N LEU A 193 -26.74 -15.32 52.04
CA LEU A 193 -27.85 -14.74 52.78
C LEU A 193 -27.35 -14.22 54.14
N HIS A 194 -27.71 -12.97 54.47
CA HIS A 194 -27.27 -12.29 55.70
C HIS A 194 -28.43 -11.56 56.39
N PRO A 195 -28.51 -11.51 57.74
CA PRO A 195 -29.44 -10.64 58.45
C PRO A 195 -29.02 -9.16 58.37
N THR A 196 -30.01 -8.26 58.35
CA THR A 196 -29.82 -6.82 58.07
C THR A 196 -29.27 -6.02 59.26
N THR A 197 -28.84 -6.68 60.35
CA THR A 197 -28.46 -6.02 61.61
C THR A 197 -27.10 -5.31 61.61
N GLN A 198 -26.36 -5.32 60.50
CA GLN A 198 -25.19 -4.46 60.32
C GLN A 198 -25.42 -3.47 59.19
N SER A 199 -25.40 -2.17 59.51
CA SER A 199 -25.17 -1.12 58.54
C SER A 199 -23.73 -1.21 58.02
N GLU A 200 -23.47 -2.14 57.13
CA GLU A 200 -22.26 -2.09 56.31
C GLU A 200 -22.48 -0.98 55.25
N GLY A 201 -22.01 0.22 55.56
CA GLY A 201 -21.55 1.12 54.51
C GLY A 201 -20.47 0.40 53.67
N PRO A 202 -20.27 0.77 52.39
CA PRO A 202 -19.26 0.12 51.56
C PRO A 202 -17.90 0.14 52.27
N ALA A 203 -17.22 -1.00 52.30
CA ALA A 203 -15.87 -1.09 52.88
C ALA A 203 -14.99 0.02 52.29
N PRO A 204 -14.20 0.75 53.10
CA PRO A 204 -13.33 1.80 52.59
C PRO A 204 -12.31 1.22 51.59
N TYR A 205 -12.08 1.94 50.50
CA TYR A 205 -11.06 1.57 49.52
C TYR A 205 -9.67 1.59 50.16
N VAL A 206 -8.93 0.49 50.06
CA VAL A 206 -7.52 0.44 50.45
C VAL A 206 -6.68 0.86 49.26
N LEU A 207 -6.01 2.01 49.38
CA LEU A 207 -5.06 2.51 48.39
C LEU A 207 -3.78 1.64 48.43
N GLY A 208 -3.32 1.19 47.26
CA GLY A 208 -2.06 0.45 47.09
C GLY A 208 -0.82 1.34 47.21
N ALA A 209 0.38 0.74 47.09
CA ALA A 209 1.64 1.46 47.11
C ALA A 209 1.77 2.40 45.91
N SER A 210 2.42 3.57 46.10
CA SER A 210 2.66 4.51 45.01
C SER A 210 3.65 3.93 44.00
N GLN A 211 3.45 4.19 42.71
CA GLN A 211 4.47 3.85 41.70
C GLN A 211 5.78 4.60 42.00
N ALA A 212 6.92 3.93 41.77
CA ALA A 212 8.23 4.50 42.06
C ALA A 212 8.45 5.79 41.25
N GLY A 213 8.50 6.94 41.94
CA GLY A 213 8.71 8.25 41.33
C GLY A 213 7.46 9.11 41.15
N THR A 214 6.25 8.62 41.50
CA THR A 214 5.00 9.41 41.43
C THR A 214 4.30 9.46 42.80
N GLN A 215 3.55 10.53 43.10
CA GLN A 215 2.68 10.63 44.29
C GLN A 215 1.26 10.09 44.03
N GLU A 216 1.14 9.08 43.16
CA GLU A 216 -0.15 8.55 42.70
C GLU A 216 -0.47 7.26 43.44
N PHE A 217 -1.72 7.13 43.90
CA PHE A 217 -2.22 5.98 44.64
C PHE A 217 -3.39 5.35 43.88
N MET A 218 -3.41 4.01 43.80
CA MET A 218 -4.45 3.27 43.08
C MET A 218 -5.21 2.33 44.02
N ALA A 219 -6.54 2.21 43.86
CA ALA A 219 -7.36 1.19 44.52
C ALA A 219 -8.24 0.46 43.50
N LYS A 220 -8.50 -0.83 43.72
CA LYS A 220 -9.48 -1.59 42.93
C LYS A 220 -10.90 -1.18 43.31
N LEU A 221 -11.74 -0.92 42.31
CA LEU A 221 -13.13 -0.51 42.49
C LEU A 221 -13.97 -1.67 43.05
N ASN A 222 -14.97 -1.38 43.89
CA ASN A 222 -15.82 -2.41 44.48
C ASN A 222 -16.80 -2.89 43.39
N PRO A 223 -16.86 -4.19 43.07
CA PRO A 223 -17.66 -4.70 41.96
C PRO A 223 -19.18 -4.52 42.13
N TYR A 224 -19.66 -4.18 43.33
CA TYR A 224 -21.06 -3.83 43.58
C TYR A 224 -21.39 -2.35 43.32
N VAL A 225 -20.39 -1.54 42.94
CA VAL A 225 -20.55 -0.12 42.58
C VAL A 225 -20.74 -0.02 41.07
N VAL A 226 -21.98 0.26 40.63
CA VAL A 226 -22.38 0.26 39.21
C VAL A 226 -22.97 1.62 38.83
N GLY A 227 -22.76 2.06 37.58
CA GLY A 227 -23.31 3.33 37.05
C GLY A 227 -22.68 4.57 37.67
N ALA A 228 -23.36 5.73 37.55
CA ALA A 228 -22.95 7.04 38.10
C ALA A 228 -22.91 7.11 39.64
N SER A 229 -22.35 6.08 40.27
CA SER A 229 -22.12 5.98 41.69
C SER A 229 -21.07 6.99 42.11
N SER A 230 -21.34 7.68 43.21
CA SER A 230 -20.41 8.64 43.80
C SER A 230 -19.50 7.95 44.80
N VAL A 231 -18.19 8.03 44.59
CA VAL A 231 -17.17 7.60 45.55
C VAL A 231 -16.69 8.82 46.32
N VAL A 232 -16.72 8.75 47.64
CA VAL A 232 -16.19 9.81 48.49
C VAL A 232 -14.73 9.52 48.78
N VAL A 233 -13.83 10.39 48.33
CA VAL A 233 -12.39 10.34 48.64
C VAL A 233 -12.08 11.53 49.56
N LYS A 234 -11.85 11.25 50.84
CA LYS A 234 -11.81 12.27 51.92
C LYS A 234 -13.12 13.06 51.99
N ASP A 235 -13.11 14.34 51.60
CA ASP A 235 -14.26 15.25 51.60
C ASP A 235 -14.79 15.54 50.18
N GLN A 236 -14.22 14.90 49.15
CA GLN A 236 -14.62 15.10 47.76
C GLN A 236 -15.47 13.96 47.26
N ILE A 237 -16.58 14.29 46.61
CA ILE A 237 -17.49 13.35 45.95
C ILE A 237 -17.07 13.24 44.49
N ILE A 238 -16.63 12.06 44.07
CA ILE A 238 -16.25 11.75 42.69
C ILE A 238 -17.32 10.86 42.09
N THR A 239 -18.03 11.35 41.07
CA THR A 239 -18.99 10.54 40.31
C THR A 239 -18.23 9.68 39.30
N LEU A 240 -18.40 8.36 39.37
CA LEU A 240 -17.84 7.45 38.38
C LEU A 240 -18.59 7.62 37.05
N PRO A 241 -17.88 7.53 35.90
CA PRO A 241 -18.51 7.64 34.60
C PRO A 241 -19.45 6.45 34.36
N GLU A 242 -20.59 6.70 33.70
CA GLU A 242 -21.45 5.62 33.22
C GLU A 242 -20.71 4.78 32.17
N ARG A 243 -21.07 3.49 32.07
CA ARG A 243 -20.54 2.62 31.01
C ARG A 243 -20.90 3.23 29.65
N PRO A 244 -19.92 3.52 28.78
CA PRO A 244 -20.21 4.05 27.45
C PRO A 244 -21.07 3.07 26.66
N ARG A 245 -21.95 3.61 25.80
CA ARG A 245 -22.76 2.80 24.85
C ARG A 245 -22.01 2.48 23.55
N ALA A 246 -20.77 2.97 23.43
CA ALA A 246 -19.91 2.72 22.29
C ALA A 246 -19.65 1.22 22.08
N GLY A 247 -19.86 0.75 20.85
CA GLY A 247 -19.50 -0.58 20.37
C GLY A 247 -18.46 -0.50 19.26
N PHE A 248 -17.76 -1.61 19.06
CA PHE A 248 -16.78 -1.76 17.98
C PHE A 248 -17.14 -2.94 17.09
N SER A 249 -16.99 -2.79 15.77
CA SER A 249 -17.20 -3.87 14.79
C SER A 249 -16.03 -3.97 13.80
N ASP A 250 -15.99 -5.10 13.09
CA ASP A 250 -15.05 -5.41 12.01
C ASP A 250 -13.55 -5.22 12.33
N PRO A 251 -13.07 -5.72 13.50
CA PRO A 251 -11.67 -5.68 13.86
C PRO A 251 -10.84 -6.49 12.85
N THR A 252 -9.88 -5.84 12.21
CA THR A 252 -8.95 -6.50 11.27
C THR A 252 -7.53 -6.04 11.53
N PHE A 253 -6.60 -6.99 11.55
CA PHE A 253 -5.17 -6.71 11.70
C PHE A 253 -4.49 -6.71 10.34
N SER A 254 -3.66 -5.69 10.08
CA SER A 254 -2.78 -5.62 8.92
C SER A 254 -1.36 -5.26 9.37
N GLY A 255 -0.52 -6.30 9.49
CA GLY A 255 0.81 -6.15 10.09
C GLY A 255 0.71 -5.71 11.55
N ARG A 256 1.14 -4.47 11.84
CA ARG A 256 1.04 -3.84 13.19
C ARG A 256 -0.14 -2.88 13.32
N SER A 257 -1.11 -2.87 12.41
CA SER A 257 -2.24 -1.94 12.46
C SER A 257 -3.52 -2.67 12.86
N LEU A 258 -4.22 -2.16 13.87
CA LEU A 258 -5.57 -2.58 14.25
C LEU A 258 -6.59 -1.65 13.58
N HIS A 259 -7.41 -2.20 12.69
CA HIS A 259 -8.52 -1.48 12.07
C HIS A 259 -9.84 -1.85 12.74
N VAL A 260 -10.62 -0.87 13.18
CA VAL A 260 -11.91 -1.09 13.86
C VAL A 260 -12.93 -0.04 13.45
N ASN A 261 -14.21 -0.41 13.43
CA ASN A 261 -15.32 0.52 13.28
C ASN A 261 -15.89 0.90 14.65
N ALA A 262 -15.86 2.17 15.03
CA ALA A 262 -16.53 2.63 16.26
C ALA A 262 -17.96 3.10 15.96
N THR A 263 -18.91 2.85 16.86
CA THR A 263 -20.29 3.37 16.74
C THR A 263 -20.41 4.82 17.21
N GLU A 264 -19.44 5.32 17.97
CA GLU A 264 -19.38 6.68 18.51
C GLU A 264 -17.98 7.25 18.29
N ASP A 265 -17.91 8.52 17.90
CA ASP A 265 -16.65 9.25 17.81
C ASP A 265 -16.13 9.58 19.21
N GLY A 266 -14.87 9.24 19.48
CA GLY A 266 -14.33 9.38 20.82
C GLY A 266 -12.83 9.13 20.93
N VAL A 267 -12.29 9.46 22.10
CA VAL A 267 -10.96 9.02 22.52
C VAL A 267 -11.12 7.76 23.33
N TYR A 268 -10.37 6.73 22.97
CA TYR A 268 -10.36 5.43 23.60
C TYR A 268 -8.94 5.10 24.04
N THR A 269 -8.79 4.13 24.93
CA THR A 269 -7.48 3.68 25.39
C THR A 269 -7.23 2.26 24.91
N LEU A 270 -6.05 2.03 24.37
CA LEU A 270 -5.62 0.72 23.91
C LEU A 270 -4.77 0.05 24.98
N TYR A 271 -5.09 -1.20 25.26
CA TYR A 271 -4.34 -2.07 26.16
C TYR A 271 -3.87 -3.32 25.42
N VAL A 272 -2.65 -3.76 25.74
CA VAL A 272 -2.11 -5.03 25.26
C VAL A 272 -1.54 -5.82 26.43
N ASP A 273 -1.94 -7.09 26.55
CA ASP A 273 -1.65 -7.99 27.68
C ASP A 273 -1.93 -7.35 29.05
N GLY A 274 -3.01 -6.56 29.11
CA GLY A 274 -3.44 -5.85 30.30
C GLY A 274 -2.64 -4.58 30.65
N ALA A 275 -1.62 -4.22 29.86
CA ALA A 275 -0.86 -2.98 30.00
C ALA A 275 -1.40 -1.89 29.07
N TYR A 276 -1.43 -0.64 29.54
CA TYR A 276 -1.79 0.51 28.71
C TYR A 276 -0.72 0.73 27.63
N VAL A 277 -1.16 0.98 26.40
CA VAL A 277 -0.27 1.19 25.25
C VAL A 277 -0.36 2.63 24.74
N SER A 278 -1.57 3.08 24.38
CA SER A 278 -1.76 4.40 23.78
C SER A 278 -3.21 4.86 23.83
N ASP A 279 -3.44 6.17 23.76
CA ASP A 279 -4.75 6.73 23.42
C ASP A 279 -4.97 6.65 21.91
N ALA A 280 -6.20 6.36 21.50
CA ALA A 280 -6.61 6.27 20.11
C ALA A 280 -7.90 7.06 19.88
N HIS A 281 -7.86 7.99 18.94
CA HIS A 281 -9.06 8.67 18.49
C HIS A 281 -9.73 7.84 17.39
N LEU A 282 -10.93 7.33 17.65
CA LEU A 282 -11.66 6.47 16.74
C LEU A 282 -13.02 7.11 16.45
N GLY A 283 -13.23 7.45 15.18
CA GLY A 283 -14.46 8.07 14.70
C GLY A 283 -15.52 7.06 14.26
N ILE A 284 -16.72 7.57 13.95
CA ILE A 284 -17.80 6.77 13.37
C ILE A 284 -17.37 6.28 11.98
N GLY A 285 -17.10 4.98 11.85
CA GLY A 285 -16.53 4.35 10.65
C GLY A 285 -15.16 3.72 10.90
N ARG A 286 -14.44 3.31 9.83
CA ARG A 286 -13.20 2.53 9.94
C ARG A 286 -12.02 3.39 10.41
N GLY A 287 -11.73 3.33 11.69
CA GLY A 287 -10.52 3.88 12.31
C GLY A 287 -9.37 2.88 12.29
N SER A 288 -8.14 3.37 12.45
CA SER A 288 -6.94 2.53 12.51
C SER A 288 -6.00 3.00 13.60
N VAL A 289 -5.45 2.07 14.37
CA VAL A 289 -4.47 2.32 15.43
C VAL A 289 -3.18 1.57 15.11
N LEU A 290 -2.05 2.26 15.16
CA LEU A 290 -0.74 1.64 15.00
C LEU A 290 -0.30 1.04 16.34
N LEU A 291 0.06 -0.24 16.32
CA LEU A 291 0.50 -1.00 17.48
C LEU A 291 2.03 -0.96 17.62
N PRO A 292 2.57 -1.00 18.85
CA PRO A 292 4.01 -0.98 19.10
C PRO A 292 4.78 -2.13 18.45
N GLU A 293 6.05 -1.89 18.10
CA GLU A 293 6.90 -2.89 17.43
C GLU A 293 7.23 -4.10 18.30
N PHE A 294 7.23 -3.96 19.62
CA PHE A 294 7.56 -5.06 20.53
C PHE A 294 6.57 -6.22 20.46
N LEU A 295 5.37 -5.99 19.91
CA LEU A 295 4.35 -7.02 19.68
C LEU A 295 4.66 -7.91 18.48
N LEU A 296 5.64 -7.53 17.66
CA LEU A 296 6.02 -8.31 16.49
C LEU A 296 6.96 -9.46 16.90
N ASP A 297 6.56 -10.34 17.81
CA ASP A 297 7.42 -11.41 18.33
C ASP A 297 7.03 -12.82 17.80
N GLY A 298 5.97 -12.90 16.99
CA GLY A 298 5.42 -14.18 16.53
C GLY A 298 4.41 -14.80 17.50
N GLY A 299 4.18 -14.16 18.65
CA GLY A 299 3.32 -14.60 19.74
C GLY A 299 1.88 -14.10 19.62
N ILE A 300 1.01 -14.69 20.44
CA ILE A 300 -0.39 -14.28 20.59
C ILE A 300 -0.45 -13.25 21.71
N HIS A 301 -0.97 -12.07 21.42
CA HIS A 301 -1.19 -11.00 22.39
C HIS A 301 -2.67 -10.71 22.59
N HIS A 302 -3.06 -10.39 23.83
CA HIS A 302 -4.40 -9.92 24.18
C HIS A 302 -4.50 -8.42 23.89
N VAL A 303 -5.39 -8.01 23.00
CA VAL A 303 -5.58 -6.60 22.63
C VAL A 303 -6.97 -6.15 23.10
N ALA A 304 -7.04 -5.07 23.87
CA ALA A 304 -8.30 -4.53 24.39
C ALA A 304 -8.43 -3.02 24.11
N ILE A 305 -9.58 -2.61 23.60
CA ILE A 305 -9.99 -1.19 23.52
C ILE A 305 -10.89 -0.90 24.71
N ARG A 306 -10.52 0.12 25.48
CA ARG A 306 -11.25 0.59 26.64
C ARG A 306 -11.72 2.02 26.44
N ASP A 307 -12.63 2.45 27.30
CA ASP A 307 -13.07 3.85 27.34
C ASP A 307 -11.90 4.82 27.63
N ARG A 308 -12.13 6.13 27.49
CA ARG A 308 -11.10 7.17 27.72
C ARG A 308 -10.47 7.14 29.12
N HIS A 309 -11.10 6.48 30.09
CA HIS A 309 -10.61 6.35 31.45
C HIS A 309 -9.98 4.97 31.74
N GLY A 310 -10.00 4.04 30.79
CA GLY A 310 -9.46 2.68 30.93
C GLY A 310 -10.25 1.77 31.88
N LEU A 311 -11.46 2.19 32.27
CA LEU A 311 -12.34 1.54 33.23
C LEU A 311 -13.19 0.43 32.62
N PHE A 312 -13.69 0.63 31.40
CA PHE A 312 -14.59 -0.30 30.74
C PHE A 312 -13.95 -0.85 29.46
N VAL A 313 -13.83 -2.17 29.37
CA VAL A 313 -13.48 -2.84 28.12
C VAL A 313 -14.68 -2.77 27.18
N LEU A 314 -14.48 -2.11 26.04
CA LEU A 314 -15.50 -1.92 25.01
C LEU A 314 -15.31 -2.94 23.86
N TYR A 315 -14.09 -3.43 23.68
CA TYR A 315 -13.74 -4.48 22.73
C TYR A 315 -12.46 -5.19 23.17
N GLU A 316 -12.35 -6.50 22.92
CA GLU A 316 -11.10 -7.25 23.11
C GLU A 316 -10.97 -8.44 22.16
N THR A 317 -9.73 -8.85 21.89
CA THR A 317 -9.39 -10.02 21.07
C THR A 317 -8.00 -10.58 21.41
N TYR A 318 -7.65 -11.74 20.87
CA TYR A 318 -6.33 -12.37 20.98
C TYR A 318 -5.79 -12.61 19.58
N GLU A 319 -4.61 -12.09 19.25
CA GLU A 319 -4.09 -12.12 17.89
C GLU A 319 -2.62 -12.49 17.83
N ALA A 320 -2.29 -13.31 16.84
CA ALA A 320 -0.91 -13.70 16.56
C ALA A 320 -0.25 -12.62 15.68
N PHE A 321 0.81 -12.00 16.20
CA PHE A 321 1.50 -10.94 15.50
C PHE A 321 2.68 -11.48 14.67
N PRO A 322 3.04 -10.86 13.53
CA PRO A 322 4.20 -11.27 12.74
C PRO A 322 5.50 -11.14 13.54
N ALA A 323 6.42 -12.09 13.43
CA ALA A 323 7.72 -11.99 14.10
C ALA A 323 8.69 -10.99 13.43
N VAL A 324 9.40 -10.18 14.22
CA VAL A 324 10.65 -9.51 13.84
C VAL A 324 11.67 -10.61 13.63
N MET A 325 12.06 -10.81 12.37
CA MET A 325 13.12 -11.75 12.05
C MET A 325 14.46 -11.19 12.56
N THR A 326 15.29 -12.06 13.14
CA THR A 326 16.72 -11.77 13.36
C THR A 326 17.29 -11.22 12.05
N SER A 327 17.92 -10.06 12.11
CA SER A 327 18.43 -9.40 10.91
C SER A 327 19.40 -10.34 10.18
N TYR A 328 19.34 -10.34 8.85
CA TYR A 328 20.08 -11.32 8.05
C TYR A 328 21.60 -11.22 8.29
N ASP A 329 22.14 -10.03 8.62
CA ASP A 329 23.54 -9.84 9.00
C ASP A 329 23.92 -10.58 10.30
N ILE A 330 23.03 -10.58 11.30
CA ILE A 330 23.23 -11.35 12.54
C ILE A 330 23.15 -12.84 12.22
N ILE A 331 22.21 -13.27 11.38
CA ILE A 331 22.13 -14.66 10.92
C ILE A 331 23.44 -15.06 10.22
N CYS A 332 23.97 -14.23 9.32
CA CYS A 332 25.23 -14.48 8.63
C CYS A 332 26.41 -14.59 9.60
N ARG A 333 26.43 -13.78 10.67
CA ARG A 333 27.52 -13.76 11.66
C ARG A 333 27.45 -14.95 12.62
N GLU A 334 26.26 -15.30 13.09
CA GLU A 334 26.07 -16.27 14.17
C GLU A 334 25.77 -17.70 13.66
N THR A 335 25.52 -17.89 12.36
CA THR A 335 25.16 -19.20 11.76
C THR A 335 26.32 -19.82 10.97
N ARG A 336 26.27 -21.14 10.76
CA ARG A 336 27.20 -21.89 9.89
C ARG A 336 26.53 -22.22 8.55
N SER A 337 27.31 -22.36 7.48
CA SER A 337 26.82 -22.78 6.16
C SER A 337 26.05 -24.12 6.23
N PRO A 338 24.93 -24.27 5.48
CA PRO A 338 24.35 -23.29 4.55
C PRO A 338 23.58 -22.18 5.29
N LEU A 339 23.75 -20.94 4.84
CA LEU A 339 22.95 -19.83 5.33
C LEU A 339 21.46 -20.08 4.97
N PRO A 340 20.50 -19.71 5.84
CA PRO A 340 19.08 -19.82 5.53
C PRO A 340 18.68 -18.76 4.49
N TYR A 341 19.10 -18.97 3.24
CA TYR A 341 19.06 -18.00 2.15
C TYR A 341 17.66 -17.46 1.86
N ARG A 342 16.59 -18.20 2.20
CA ARG A 342 15.19 -17.72 2.11
C ARG A 342 14.91 -16.48 2.96
N LEU A 343 15.76 -16.19 3.94
CA LEU A 343 15.70 -15.01 4.79
C LEU A 343 16.54 -13.84 4.25
N ALA A 344 17.34 -14.07 3.20
CA ALA A 344 18.15 -13.05 2.56
C ALA A 344 17.26 -12.08 1.77
N GLN A 345 17.53 -10.79 1.84
CA GLN A 345 16.77 -9.77 1.10
C GLN A 345 16.91 -9.93 -0.43
N GLN A 346 18.05 -10.50 -0.87
CA GLN A 346 18.34 -10.83 -2.26
C GLN A 346 17.52 -12.02 -2.80
N ALA A 347 16.88 -12.83 -1.94
CA ALA A 347 16.31 -14.12 -2.34
C ALA A 347 15.26 -14.02 -3.45
N SER A 348 14.34 -13.05 -3.36
CA SER A 348 13.32 -12.80 -4.39
C SER A 348 13.94 -12.38 -5.72
N HIS A 349 15.00 -11.57 -5.69
CA HIS A 349 15.72 -11.12 -6.87
C HIS A 349 16.52 -12.26 -7.53
N ARG A 350 17.17 -13.12 -6.73
CA ARG A 350 17.85 -14.33 -7.23
C ARG A 350 16.87 -15.29 -7.87
N TYR A 351 15.71 -15.51 -7.26
CA TYR A 351 14.65 -16.35 -7.83
C TYR A 351 14.13 -15.80 -9.17
N THR A 352 13.89 -14.49 -9.24
CA THR A 352 13.51 -13.82 -10.50
C THR A 352 14.59 -13.98 -11.57
N SER A 353 15.86 -13.83 -11.18
CA SER A 353 17.02 -13.99 -12.07
C SER A 353 17.12 -15.42 -12.61
N LEU A 354 16.95 -16.42 -11.74
CA LEU A 354 16.92 -17.83 -12.12
C LEU A 354 15.76 -18.12 -13.09
N GLY A 355 14.55 -17.64 -12.80
CA GLY A 355 13.39 -17.84 -13.68
C GLY A 355 13.61 -17.29 -15.09
N ARG A 356 14.16 -16.06 -15.20
CA ARG A 356 14.51 -15.44 -16.49
C ARG A 356 15.63 -16.19 -17.22
N ALA A 357 16.66 -16.59 -16.50
CA ALA A 357 17.79 -17.30 -17.08
C ALA A 357 17.37 -18.70 -17.58
N VAL A 358 16.60 -19.47 -16.81
CA VAL A 358 16.06 -20.79 -17.19
C VAL A 358 15.21 -20.71 -18.46
N ALA A 359 14.45 -19.64 -18.66
CA ALA A 359 13.67 -19.45 -19.89
C ALA A 359 14.53 -19.28 -21.15
N LYS A 360 15.82 -18.95 -21.02
CA LYS A 360 16.77 -18.71 -22.13
C LYS A 360 17.85 -19.79 -22.27
N ILE A 361 17.95 -20.72 -21.32
CA ILE A 361 18.97 -21.78 -21.34
C ILE A 361 18.75 -22.68 -22.55
N SER A 362 19.83 -22.91 -23.30
CA SER A 362 19.79 -23.69 -24.54
C SER A 362 20.47 -25.05 -24.43
N ASP A 363 21.38 -25.24 -23.46
CA ASP A 363 22.09 -26.50 -23.25
C ASP A 363 22.40 -26.80 -21.77
N LYS A 364 22.86 -28.04 -21.51
CA LYS A 364 23.16 -28.55 -20.17
C LYS A 364 24.31 -27.83 -19.47
N GLY A 365 25.33 -27.39 -20.20
CA GLY A 365 26.48 -26.68 -19.65
C GLY A 365 26.08 -25.29 -19.14
N GLU A 366 25.25 -24.57 -19.88
CA GLU A 366 24.66 -23.30 -19.42
C GLU A 366 23.85 -23.50 -18.11
N ALA A 367 23.07 -24.58 -18.04
CA ALA A 367 22.30 -24.92 -16.84
C ALA A 367 23.20 -25.24 -15.62
N GLU A 368 24.26 -26.03 -15.82
CA GLU A 368 25.22 -26.38 -14.77
C GLU A 368 26.00 -25.17 -14.26
N GLN A 369 26.42 -24.28 -15.17
CA GLN A 369 27.08 -23.03 -14.80
C GLN A 369 26.15 -22.11 -14.01
N LEU A 370 24.90 -21.97 -14.44
CA LEU A 370 23.91 -21.15 -13.73
C LEU A 370 23.61 -21.70 -12.34
N ALA A 371 23.44 -23.02 -12.21
CA ALA A 371 23.26 -23.68 -10.92
C ALA A 371 24.47 -23.45 -10.00
N HIS A 372 25.67 -23.53 -10.54
CA HIS A 372 26.91 -23.24 -9.81
C HIS A 372 26.99 -21.76 -9.37
N ALA A 373 26.71 -20.83 -10.27
CA ALA A 373 26.68 -19.40 -9.95
C ALA A 373 25.67 -19.09 -8.84
N HIS A 374 24.48 -19.70 -8.91
CA HIS A 374 23.46 -19.60 -7.87
C HIS A 374 23.93 -20.19 -6.52
N ASP A 375 24.60 -21.34 -6.51
CA ASP A 375 25.18 -21.95 -5.30
C ASP A 375 26.22 -21.02 -4.65
N VAL A 376 27.12 -20.43 -5.45
CA VAL A 376 28.15 -19.49 -4.97
C VAL A 376 27.53 -18.27 -4.28
N VAL A 377 26.57 -17.59 -4.91
CA VAL A 377 25.96 -16.38 -4.33
C VAL A 377 25.08 -16.69 -3.11
N THR A 378 24.46 -17.87 -3.06
CA THR A 378 23.63 -18.29 -1.92
C THR A 378 24.45 -18.77 -0.73
N LYS A 379 25.62 -19.38 -0.98
CA LYS A 379 26.57 -19.76 0.06
C LYS A 379 27.14 -18.55 0.81
N GLY A 380 27.30 -17.43 0.11
CA GLY A 380 27.80 -16.17 0.66
C GLY A 380 29.31 -16.08 0.66
N VAL A 381 29.83 -14.89 0.33
CA VAL A 381 31.24 -14.63 0.03
C VAL A 381 32.21 -15.07 1.14
N GLY A 382 31.80 -14.95 2.41
CA GLY A 382 32.60 -15.33 3.58
C GLY A 382 32.77 -16.84 3.77
N PHE A 383 31.95 -17.68 3.13
CA PHE A 383 31.99 -19.14 3.23
C PHE A 383 32.63 -19.81 2.01
N LEU A 384 33.06 -19.03 1.02
CA LEU A 384 33.72 -19.56 -0.17
C LEU A 384 35.15 -20.04 0.16
N THR A 385 35.47 -21.21 -0.35
CA THR A 385 36.78 -21.85 -0.25
C THR A 385 37.31 -22.18 -1.65
N LYS A 386 38.59 -22.56 -1.77
CA LYS A 386 39.17 -22.95 -3.07
C LYS A 386 38.45 -24.11 -3.76
N ARG A 387 37.68 -24.92 -3.03
CA ARG A 387 36.89 -26.04 -3.59
C ARG A 387 35.64 -25.58 -4.32
N ASP A 388 35.20 -24.35 -4.06
CA ASP A 388 34.02 -23.76 -4.67
C ASP A 388 34.34 -23.05 -5.99
N TYR A 389 35.62 -22.86 -6.31
CA TYR A 389 36.05 -22.20 -7.54
C TYR A 389 36.05 -23.20 -8.69
N ARG A 390 35.13 -22.99 -9.64
CA ARG A 390 35.00 -23.75 -10.89
C ARG A 390 35.19 -22.84 -12.10
N PRO A 391 35.56 -23.39 -13.26
CA PRO A 391 35.65 -22.61 -14.49
C PRO A 391 34.33 -21.90 -14.81
N LEU A 392 34.42 -20.65 -15.24
CA LEU A 392 33.28 -19.85 -15.70
C LEU A 392 33.48 -19.45 -17.16
N ALA A 393 32.38 -19.33 -17.91
CA ALA A 393 32.38 -18.91 -19.30
C ALA A 393 31.34 -17.81 -19.53
N PHE A 394 31.81 -16.66 -20.02
CA PHE A 394 30.94 -15.56 -20.47
C PHE A 394 30.74 -15.64 -22.00
N LYS A 395 29.54 -15.28 -22.46
CA LYS A 395 29.27 -15.16 -23.89
C LYS A 395 30.09 -14.00 -24.46
N SER A 396 30.81 -14.27 -25.55
CA SER A 396 31.59 -13.26 -26.26
C SER A 396 30.78 -12.66 -27.40
N TYR A 397 30.74 -11.33 -27.45
CA TYR A 397 30.08 -10.57 -28.51
C TYR A 397 31.12 -9.73 -29.26
N THR A 398 31.01 -9.71 -30.59
CA THR A 398 31.90 -8.89 -31.44
C THR A 398 31.65 -7.40 -31.25
N ALA A 399 30.38 -7.02 -31.13
CA ALA A 399 29.92 -5.67 -30.81
C ALA A 399 28.98 -5.71 -29.59
N PRO A 400 29.52 -5.80 -28.36
CA PRO A 400 28.69 -5.73 -27.16
C PRO A 400 28.07 -4.33 -27.05
N LEU A 401 26.83 -4.23 -26.57
CA LEU A 401 26.22 -2.92 -26.33
C LEU A 401 26.86 -2.25 -25.10
N VAL A 402 27.19 -3.04 -24.08
CA VAL A 402 27.73 -2.58 -22.80
C VAL A 402 29.09 -3.23 -22.51
N SER A 403 30.06 -2.48 -22.00
CA SER A 403 31.27 -3.04 -21.40
C SER A 403 31.25 -2.80 -19.89
N ILE A 404 31.42 -3.86 -19.08
CA ILE A 404 31.48 -3.78 -17.62
C ILE A 404 32.94 -3.81 -17.18
N VAL A 405 33.40 -2.75 -16.52
CA VAL A 405 34.75 -2.63 -15.97
C VAL A 405 34.72 -2.93 -14.47
N ILE A 406 35.51 -3.92 -14.05
CA ILE A 406 35.62 -4.35 -12.67
C ILE A 406 37.07 -4.19 -12.19
N PRO A 407 37.40 -3.15 -11.42
CA PRO A 407 38.70 -3.07 -10.77
C PRO A 407 38.78 -4.09 -9.63
N ALA A 408 39.87 -4.85 -9.56
CA ALA A 408 40.10 -5.87 -8.56
C ALA A 408 41.52 -5.79 -7.99
N HIS A 409 41.66 -6.00 -6.68
CA HIS A 409 42.97 -6.13 -6.02
C HIS A 409 42.86 -7.11 -4.85
N ASN A 410 43.45 -8.28 -5.01
CA ASN A 410 43.29 -9.44 -4.13
C ASN A 410 41.80 -9.78 -3.87
N LYS A 411 41.56 -10.60 -2.84
CA LYS A 411 40.24 -11.07 -2.41
C LYS A 411 39.49 -11.77 -3.54
N PHE A 412 40.16 -12.76 -4.14
CA PHE A 412 39.60 -13.55 -5.25
C PHE A 412 38.17 -14.03 -4.99
N ASN A 413 37.83 -14.43 -3.76
CA ASN A 413 36.49 -14.87 -3.40
C ASN A 413 35.41 -13.80 -3.66
N ILE A 414 35.72 -12.51 -3.44
CA ILE A 414 34.84 -11.38 -3.70
C ILE A 414 34.63 -11.23 -5.21
N THR A 415 35.72 -11.12 -5.98
CA THR A 415 35.68 -10.98 -7.44
C THR A 415 34.97 -12.16 -8.11
N TYR A 416 35.27 -13.40 -7.69
CA TYR A 416 34.62 -14.60 -8.20
C TYR A 416 33.12 -14.61 -7.92
N SER A 417 32.70 -14.20 -6.72
CA SER A 417 31.28 -14.08 -6.39
C SER A 417 30.57 -13.01 -7.23
N CYS A 418 31.21 -11.88 -7.52
CA CYS A 418 30.66 -10.86 -8.43
C CYS A 418 30.51 -11.38 -9.86
N LEU A 419 31.46 -12.17 -10.36
CA LEU A 419 31.34 -12.80 -11.68
C LEU A 419 30.20 -13.82 -11.72
N CYS A 420 30.02 -14.63 -10.66
CA CYS A 420 28.84 -15.48 -10.51
C CYS A 420 27.54 -14.68 -10.46
N ALA A 421 27.51 -13.55 -9.75
CA ALA A 421 26.33 -12.67 -9.71
C ALA A 421 26.00 -12.11 -11.10
N LEU A 422 27.00 -11.72 -11.90
CA LEU A 422 26.79 -11.28 -13.28
C LEU A 422 26.24 -12.38 -14.20
N LEU A 423 26.68 -13.63 -14.02
CA LEU A 423 26.13 -14.77 -14.77
C LEU A 423 24.68 -15.07 -14.38
N LEU A 424 24.33 -14.88 -13.10
CA LEU A 424 22.97 -15.08 -12.61
C LEU A 424 22.04 -13.93 -13.03
N ALA A 425 22.51 -12.68 -13.04
CA ALA A 425 21.75 -11.50 -13.39
C ALA A 425 21.38 -11.48 -14.88
N ALA A 426 20.21 -12.03 -15.21
CA ALA A 426 19.70 -12.05 -16.58
C ALA A 426 19.39 -10.64 -17.10
N ASN A 427 19.89 -10.30 -18.29
CA ASN A 427 19.63 -9.04 -19.00
C ASN A 427 19.31 -9.31 -20.49
N GLU A 428 18.71 -8.34 -21.19
CA GLU A 428 18.56 -8.35 -22.66
C GLU A 428 19.78 -7.73 -23.35
N ALA A 429 20.38 -6.70 -22.76
CA ALA A 429 21.57 -6.06 -23.29
C ALA A 429 22.75 -7.04 -23.41
N THR A 430 23.40 -7.06 -24.57
CA THR A 430 24.66 -7.78 -24.76
C THR A 430 25.79 -7.04 -24.05
N PHE A 431 26.65 -7.77 -23.36
CA PHE A 431 27.75 -7.17 -22.62
C PHE A 431 29.03 -7.97 -22.70
N GLU A 432 30.14 -7.28 -22.45
CA GLU A 432 31.44 -7.89 -22.15
C GLU A 432 31.90 -7.52 -20.73
N VAL A 433 32.83 -8.29 -20.18
CA VAL A 433 33.44 -8.01 -18.88
C VAL A 433 34.93 -7.77 -19.06
N VAL A 434 35.40 -6.66 -18.52
CA VAL A 434 36.81 -6.26 -18.46
C VAL A 434 37.20 -6.17 -16.98
N VAL A 435 38.02 -7.11 -16.53
CA VAL A 435 38.56 -7.11 -15.15
C VAL A 435 39.94 -6.50 -15.17
N VAL A 436 40.18 -5.51 -14.32
CA VAL A 436 41.50 -4.89 -14.15
C VAL A 436 42.08 -5.38 -12.83
N ASP A 437 42.98 -6.34 -12.93
CA ASP A 437 43.76 -6.85 -11.81
C ASP A 437 44.89 -5.87 -11.47
N ASP A 438 44.69 -5.10 -10.40
CA ASP A 438 45.57 -4.02 -9.99
C ASP A 438 46.75 -4.53 -9.13
N GLY A 439 47.54 -5.46 -9.67
CA GLY A 439 48.72 -6.02 -9.01
C GLY A 439 48.40 -6.95 -7.84
N SER A 440 47.46 -7.90 -8.04
CA SER A 440 47.13 -8.91 -7.02
C SER A 440 48.25 -9.93 -6.81
N SER A 441 48.26 -10.51 -5.62
CA SER A 441 49.18 -11.58 -5.20
C SER A 441 48.49 -12.90 -4.87
N ASP A 442 47.14 -12.89 -4.83
CA ASP A 442 46.32 -14.08 -4.62
C ASP A 442 45.86 -14.68 -5.96
N GLU A 443 44.84 -15.55 -5.93
CA GLU A 443 44.28 -16.20 -7.12
C GLU A 443 43.75 -15.23 -8.19
N THR A 444 43.52 -13.95 -7.87
CA THR A 444 43.09 -12.92 -8.84
C THR A 444 44.11 -12.71 -9.96
N ALA A 445 45.40 -12.89 -9.67
CA ALA A 445 46.47 -12.82 -10.68
C ALA A 445 46.36 -13.88 -11.78
N ARG A 446 45.57 -14.93 -11.55
CA ARG A 446 45.32 -16.02 -12.50
C ARG A 446 43.85 -16.14 -12.89
N LEU A 447 43.09 -15.05 -12.76
CA LEU A 447 41.65 -15.04 -13.06
C LEU A 447 41.36 -15.52 -14.50
N GLY A 448 42.20 -15.14 -15.46
CA GLY A 448 42.07 -15.56 -16.86
C GLY A 448 42.24 -17.07 -17.09
N ASP A 449 42.87 -17.80 -16.17
CA ASP A 449 42.99 -19.27 -16.24
C ASP A 449 41.67 -19.96 -15.87
N LEU A 450 40.83 -19.30 -15.06
CA LEU A 450 39.57 -19.84 -14.54
C LEU A 450 38.34 -19.31 -15.28
N VAL A 451 38.41 -18.09 -15.82
CA VAL A 451 37.25 -17.42 -16.41
C VAL A 451 37.53 -17.09 -17.87
N SER A 452 36.72 -17.68 -18.75
CA SER A 452 36.80 -17.48 -20.20
C SER A 452 35.73 -16.51 -20.70
N GLY A 453 35.97 -15.91 -21.87
CA GLY A 453 35.05 -14.95 -22.49
C GLY A 453 35.07 -13.55 -21.86
N ILE A 454 36.07 -13.26 -21.02
CA ILE A 454 36.33 -11.93 -20.42
C ILE A 454 37.68 -11.39 -20.87
N THR A 455 37.88 -10.09 -20.72
CA THR A 455 39.21 -9.46 -20.85
C THR A 455 39.79 -9.25 -19.46
N VAL A 456 41.03 -9.66 -19.23
CA VAL A 456 41.75 -9.40 -17.97
C VAL A 456 42.98 -8.54 -18.27
N ILE A 457 43.07 -7.38 -17.64
CA ILE A 457 44.23 -6.49 -17.70
C ILE A 457 45.01 -6.68 -16.40
N HIS A 458 46.31 -7.00 -16.49
CA HIS A 458 47.16 -7.23 -15.33
C HIS A 458 48.16 -6.09 -15.17
N ASN A 459 48.06 -5.39 -14.05
CA ASN A 459 49.06 -4.39 -13.65
C ASN A 459 50.17 -5.04 -12.84
N GLU A 460 51.43 -4.74 -13.18
CA GLU A 460 52.59 -5.28 -12.46
C GLU A 460 52.67 -4.80 -11.00
N MET A 461 52.17 -3.59 -10.73
CA MET A 461 52.13 -2.96 -9.41
C MET A 461 50.80 -2.25 -9.19
N PRO A 462 50.27 -2.18 -7.95
CA PRO A 462 48.99 -1.52 -7.68
C PRO A 462 48.97 -0.03 -8.07
N GLN A 463 48.24 0.29 -9.13
CA GLN A 463 48.00 1.62 -9.69
C GLN A 463 46.83 2.37 -9.04
N ARG A 464 46.04 1.68 -8.21
CA ARG A 464 44.88 2.15 -7.46
C ARG A 464 43.65 2.42 -8.34
N PHE A 465 42.51 2.66 -7.68
CA PHE A 465 41.17 2.64 -8.28
C PHE A 465 41.01 3.50 -9.53
N ILE A 466 41.40 4.78 -9.47
CA ILE A 466 41.22 5.73 -10.59
C ILE A 466 41.93 5.25 -11.86
N ARG A 467 43.18 4.79 -11.73
CA ARG A 467 43.97 4.31 -12.88
C ARG A 467 43.44 3.00 -13.43
N ALA A 468 43.11 2.06 -12.55
CA ALA A 468 42.54 0.78 -12.94
C ALA A 468 41.21 0.98 -13.71
N CYS A 469 40.33 1.87 -13.25
CA CYS A 469 39.11 2.20 -13.98
C CYS A 469 39.41 2.82 -15.35
N ASN A 470 40.25 3.86 -15.42
CA ASN A 470 40.58 4.53 -16.68
C ASN A 470 41.20 3.59 -17.72
N GLU A 471 42.08 2.70 -17.29
CA GLU A 471 42.69 1.67 -18.13
C GLU A 471 41.67 0.64 -18.61
N GLY A 472 40.79 0.17 -17.72
CA GLY A 472 39.70 -0.73 -18.09
C GLY A 472 38.76 -0.13 -19.14
N VAL A 473 38.38 1.14 -18.97
CA VAL A 473 37.52 1.85 -19.94
C VAL A 473 38.20 2.03 -21.30
N ALA A 474 39.52 2.22 -21.31
CA ALA A 474 40.29 2.32 -22.56
C ALA A 474 40.23 1.01 -23.38
N ALA A 475 40.07 -0.15 -22.74
CA ALA A 475 39.93 -1.45 -23.41
C ALA A 475 38.48 -1.81 -23.81
N CYS A 476 37.48 -1.06 -23.37
CA CYS A 476 36.06 -1.33 -23.65
C CYS A 476 35.67 -1.09 -25.11
N ARG A 477 34.81 -1.96 -25.65
CA ARG A 477 34.26 -1.86 -27.02
C ARG A 477 32.80 -1.41 -27.08
N GLY A 478 32.07 -1.43 -25.96
CA GLY A 478 30.65 -1.10 -25.90
C GLY A 478 30.36 0.38 -26.11
N GLU A 479 29.13 0.67 -26.56
CA GLU A 479 28.60 2.05 -26.63
C GLU A 479 28.49 2.65 -25.22
N TYR A 480 28.07 1.83 -24.27
CA TYR A 480 27.98 2.18 -22.85
C TYR A 480 29.06 1.46 -22.05
N VAL A 481 29.58 2.13 -21.03
CA VAL A 481 30.57 1.57 -20.12
C VAL A 481 30.02 1.64 -18.71
N VAL A 482 30.07 0.52 -17.99
CA VAL A 482 29.68 0.42 -16.59
C VAL A 482 30.92 0.29 -15.73
N LEU A 483 31.08 1.16 -14.74
CA LEU A 483 31.99 0.90 -13.63
C LEU A 483 31.23 0.11 -12.56
N LEU A 484 31.73 -1.06 -12.21
CA LEU A 484 31.13 -1.96 -11.23
C LEU A 484 32.19 -2.40 -10.23
N ASN A 485 31.96 -2.16 -8.94
CA ASN A 485 32.84 -2.68 -7.90
C ASN A 485 32.75 -4.20 -7.81
N ASN A 486 33.87 -4.86 -7.48
CA ASN A 486 33.93 -6.31 -7.36
C ASN A 486 33.19 -6.88 -6.13
N ASP A 487 32.77 -6.05 -5.18
CA ASP A 487 31.98 -6.41 -3.99
C ASP A 487 30.49 -6.09 -4.18
N THR A 488 29.97 -6.37 -5.39
CA THR A 488 28.58 -6.15 -5.76
C THR A 488 27.87 -7.43 -6.18
N GLU A 489 26.54 -7.43 -6.03
CA GLU A 489 25.64 -8.44 -6.55
C GLU A 489 24.50 -7.74 -7.32
N PRO A 490 24.65 -7.61 -8.65
CA PRO A 490 23.60 -7.06 -9.51
C PRO A 490 22.39 -7.99 -9.59
N THR A 491 21.20 -7.40 -9.78
CA THR A 491 19.94 -8.15 -9.91
C THR A 491 19.49 -8.25 -11.38
N ALA A 492 18.55 -9.14 -11.71
CA ALA A 492 18.06 -9.27 -13.08
C ALA A 492 17.50 -7.97 -13.67
N GLY A 493 17.89 -7.66 -14.90
CA GLY A 493 17.49 -6.47 -15.66
C GLY A 493 18.25 -5.19 -15.27
N TRP A 494 19.20 -5.24 -14.33
CA TRP A 494 19.87 -4.03 -13.85
C TRP A 494 20.60 -3.24 -14.94
N LEU A 495 21.18 -3.91 -15.96
CA LEU A 495 21.82 -3.25 -17.09
C LEU A 495 20.79 -2.61 -18.01
N ASP A 496 19.70 -3.33 -18.27
CA ASP A 496 18.61 -2.85 -19.11
C ASP A 496 18.02 -1.57 -18.52
N GLU A 497 17.80 -1.54 -17.20
CA GLU A 497 17.31 -0.38 -16.46
C GLU A 497 18.32 0.78 -16.36
N LEU A 498 19.64 0.52 -16.42
CA LEU A 498 20.65 1.59 -16.56
C LEU A 498 20.64 2.24 -17.94
N ILE A 499 20.23 1.51 -18.97
CA ILE A 499 20.11 2.02 -20.34
C ILE A 499 18.84 2.86 -20.50
N GLU A 500 17.74 2.53 -19.81
CA GLU A 500 16.44 3.18 -19.99
C GLU A 500 16.47 4.73 -19.93
N PRO A 501 17.18 5.39 -18.99
CA PRO A 501 17.25 6.85 -18.99
C PRO A 501 17.88 7.43 -20.27
N PHE A 502 18.88 6.76 -20.86
CA PHE A 502 19.53 7.21 -22.10
C PHE A 502 18.60 7.16 -23.32
N LYS A 503 17.55 6.33 -23.28
CA LYS A 503 16.53 6.24 -24.34
C LYS A 503 15.40 7.25 -24.15
N ARG A 504 15.10 7.62 -22.91
CA ARG A 504 13.88 8.35 -22.53
C ARG A 504 14.08 9.84 -22.34
N PHE A 505 15.27 10.25 -21.93
CA PHE A 505 15.57 11.63 -21.62
C PHE A 505 16.68 12.15 -22.53
N ASP A 506 16.54 13.40 -22.94
CA ASP A 506 17.55 14.08 -23.75
C ASP A 506 18.80 14.38 -22.94
N ASP A 507 19.95 14.41 -23.61
CA ASP A 507 21.25 14.83 -23.06
C ASP A 507 21.74 14.04 -21.84
N VAL A 508 21.38 12.76 -21.70
CA VAL A 508 21.89 11.91 -20.60
C VAL A 508 23.32 11.47 -20.88
N GLY A 509 24.24 11.79 -19.96
CA GLY A 509 25.64 11.39 -20.03
C GLY A 509 26.04 10.29 -19.05
N LEU A 510 25.35 10.20 -17.90
CA LEU A 510 25.64 9.26 -16.82
C LEU A 510 24.35 8.75 -16.19
N THR A 511 24.25 7.45 -15.92
CA THR A 511 23.20 6.82 -15.14
C THR A 511 23.78 6.00 -13.99
N GLY A 512 23.02 5.77 -12.92
CA GLY A 512 23.52 5.02 -11.77
C GLY A 512 22.43 4.23 -11.06
N SER A 513 22.82 3.09 -10.51
CA SER A 513 21.91 2.13 -9.87
C SER A 513 21.47 2.60 -8.49
N LYS A 514 20.33 2.08 -8.02
CA LYS A 514 19.97 2.05 -6.61
C LYS A 514 20.85 1.03 -5.90
N LEU A 515 21.58 1.51 -4.90
CA LEU A 515 22.46 0.68 -4.09
C LEU A 515 21.77 0.31 -2.79
N VAL A 516 21.80 -0.98 -2.45
CA VAL A 516 21.19 -1.53 -1.24
C VAL A 516 22.21 -2.37 -0.47
N TYR A 517 22.19 -2.26 0.84
CA TYR A 517 23.01 -3.08 1.72
C TYR A 517 22.52 -4.53 1.74
N PRO A 518 23.38 -5.51 2.06
CA PRO A 518 22.97 -6.90 2.18
C PRO A 518 21.86 -7.16 3.21
N ASP A 519 21.67 -6.25 4.18
CA ASP A 519 20.61 -6.30 5.18
C ASP A 519 19.26 -5.70 4.70
N GLY A 520 19.20 -5.19 3.47
CA GLY A 520 18.02 -4.61 2.84
C GLY A 520 17.85 -3.11 3.03
N ARG A 521 18.72 -2.44 3.80
CA ARG A 521 18.66 -0.98 3.95
C ARG A 521 19.18 -0.28 2.70
N LEU A 522 18.59 0.86 2.36
CA LEU A 522 19.05 1.70 1.26
C LEU A 522 20.46 2.23 1.55
N GLN A 523 21.37 2.11 0.59
CA GLN A 523 22.71 2.68 0.67
C GLN A 523 22.78 4.02 -0.06
N ASP A 524 22.26 4.07 -1.29
CA ASP A 524 22.27 5.27 -2.12
C ASP A 524 21.12 5.25 -3.13
N ALA A 525 20.37 6.35 -3.19
CA ALA A 525 19.34 6.60 -4.19
C ALA A 525 19.71 7.76 -5.13
N GLY A 526 20.99 8.06 -5.33
CA GLY A 526 21.49 9.19 -6.12
C GLY A 526 21.77 10.38 -5.22
N GLY A 527 23.05 10.76 -5.12
CA GLY A 527 23.55 11.62 -4.07
C GLY A 527 23.28 13.12 -4.28
N ILE A 528 23.33 13.86 -3.17
CA ILE A 528 23.18 15.31 -3.11
C ILE A 528 24.53 15.93 -2.73
N VAL A 529 24.90 17.03 -3.38
CA VAL A 529 26.02 17.88 -2.94
C VAL A 529 25.45 19.16 -2.35
N TRP A 530 25.70 19.36 -1.06
CA TRP A 530 25.17 20.50 -0.31
C TRP A 530 25.92 21.80 -0.59
N ARG A 531 25.41 22.93 -0.07
CA ARG A 531 26.07 24.25 -0.19
C ARG A 531 27.51 24.28 0.33
N SER A 532 27.83 23.42 1.29
CA SER A 532 29.16 23.25 1.86
C SER A 532 30.15 22.56 0.90
N GLY A 533 29.65 21.97 -0.20
CA GLY A 533 30.37 21.09 -1.11
C GLY A 533 30.55 19.67 -0.57
N ASN A 534 29.87 19.29 0.53
CA ASN A 534 29.90 17.92 1.02
C ASN A 534 28.91 17.04 0.24
N PRO A 535 29.34 15.88 -0.30
CA PRO A 535 28.45 14.89 -0.87
C PRO A 535 27.73 14.12 0.24
N TRP A 536 26.51 13.68 -0.05
CA TRP A 536 25.68 12.88 0.84
C TRP A 536 24.83 11.88 0.06
N ASN A 537 24.89 10.61 0.46
CA ASN A 537 24.09 9.53 -0.12
C ASN A 537 22.63 9.68 0.33
N TYR A 538 21.77 10.06 -0.60
CA TYR A 538 20.36 10.30 -0.30
C TYR A 538 19.66 8.98 0.08
N GLY A 539 18.96 9.01 1.21
CA GLY A 539 18.21 7.85 1.72
C GLY A 539 19.04 6.80 2.45
N ARG A 540 20.33 7.05 2.73
CA ARG A 540 21.18 6.09 3.45
C ARG A 540 20.53 5.63 4.77
N GLY A 541 20.34 4.32 4.92
CA GLY A 541 19.71 3.68 6.06
C GLY A 541 18.18 3.58 6.01
N ALA A 542 17.52 4.20 5.02
CA ALA A 542 16.07 4.17 4.84
C ALA A 542 15.58 2.88 4.16
N ASN A 543 14.27 2.77 3.98
CA ASN A 543 13.68 1.66 3.23
C ASN A 543 13.80 1.92 1.71
N PRO A 544 14.46 1.04 0.93
CA PRO A 544 14.74 1.29 -0.48
C PRO A 544 13.49 1.29 -1.38
N PHE A 545 12.35 0.82 -0.89
CA PHE A 545 11.10 0.71 -1.63
C PHE A 545 10.17 1.92 -1.41
N GLU A 546 10.51 2.88 -0.54
CA GLU A 546 9.68 4.08 -0.40
C GLU A 546 9.57 4.82 -1.75
N PRO A 547 8.39 5.39 -2.09
CA PRO A 547 8.16 6.09 -3.35
C PRO A 547 9.18 7.19 -3.65
N ARG A 548 9.61 7.94 -2.63
CA ARG A 548 10.59 9.03 -2.76
C ARG A 548 11.99 8.59 -3.20
N PHE A 549 12.29 7.29 -3.20
CA PHE A 549 13.53 6.69 -3.71
C PHE A 549 13.32 5.85 -4.97
N SER A 550 12.11 5.85 -5.54
CA SER A 550 11.68 4.82 -6.50
C SER A 550 11.16 5.39 -7.83
N TYR A 551 11.72 6.53 -8.27
CA TYR A 551 11.49 7.10 -9.60
C TYR A 551 12.79 7.69 -10.18
N THR A 552 12.84 7.70 -11.52
CA THR A 552 14.00 8.16 -12.29
C THR A 552 14.14 9.67 -12.18
N ARG A 553 15.33 10.18 -11.83
CA ARG A 553 15.53 11.64 -11.66
C ARG A 553 16.97 12.06 -11.85
N GLN A 554 17.19 13.35 -12.07
CA GLN A 554 18.53 13.92 -12.02
C GLN A 554 19.09 13.90 -10.59
N ALA A 555 20.37 13.54 -10.44
CA ALA A 555 21.10 13.55 -9.16
C ALA A 555 22.42 14.33 -9.30
N ASP A 556 22.96 14.87 -8.21
CA ASP A 556 24.22 15.64 -8.30
C ASP A 556 25.42 14.74 -8.61
N TYR A 557 25.41 13.53 -8.06
CA TYR A 557 26.36 12.48 -8.37
C TYR A 557 25.75 11.08 -8.19
N LEU A 558 26.43 10.08 -8.74
CA LEU A 558 26.06 8.68 -8.72
C LEU A 558 27.28 7.89 -8.25
N SER A 559 27.08 6.91 -7.37
CA SER A 559 28.18 6.14 -6.78
C SER A 559 28.95 5.35 -7.83
N GLY A 560 30.29 5.40 -7.74
CA GLY A 560 31.19 4.60 -8.57
C GLY A 560 31.05 3.08 -8.40
N ALA A 561 30.27 2.61 -7.42
CA ALA A 561 30.03 1.18 -7.22
C ALA A 561 29.20 0.53 -8.33
N ALA A 562 28.29 1.27 -8.97
CA ALA A 562 27.51 0.82 -10.12
C ALA A 562 26.96 2.03 -10.90
N MET A 563 27.72 2.51 -11.89
CA MET A 563 27.32 3.63 -12.75
C MET A 563 27.65 3.36 -14.23
N MET A 564 26.80 3.85 -15.14
CA MET A 564 26.91 3.66 -16.58
C MET A 564 27.07 5.01 -17.29
N VAL A 565 28.04 5.10 -18.20
CA VAL A 565 28.33 6.30 -19.00
C VAL A 565 28.31 5.95 -20.48
N ARG A 566 27.92 6.89 -21.34
CA ARG A 566 28.22 6.78 -22.79
C ARG A 566 29.74 6.86 -22.99
N LYS A 567 30.32 5.92 -23.74
CA LYS A 567 31.76 5.92 -24.00
C LYS A 567 32.24 7.22 -24.66
N SER A 568 31.45 7.77 -25.58
CA SER A 568 31.75 9.07 -26.21
C SER A 568 31.85 10.22 -25.19
N VAL A 569 30.98 10.25 -24.17
CA VAL A 569 31.00 11.27 -23.12
C VAL A 569 32.21 11.07 -22.20
N TRP A 570 32.56 9.83 -21.87
CA TRP A 570 33.77 9.53 -21.10
C TRP A 570 35.02 10.04 -21.80
N ASP A 571 35.15 9.79 -23.11
CA ASP A 571 36.28 10.19 -23.93
C ASP A 571 36.34 11.73 -24.08
N GLU A 572 35.20 12.39 -24.25
CA GLU A 572 35.09 13.85 -24.33
C GLU A 572 35.60 14.54 -23.06
N ILE A 573 35.15 14.07 -21.88
CA ILE A 573 35.49 14.72 -20.60
C ILE A 573 36.80 14.21 -20.00
N GLY A 574 37.43 13.20 -20.61
CA GLY A 574 38.73 12.65 -20.19
C GLY A 574 38.68 11.81 -18.91
N GLY A 575 37.65 10.97 -18.75
CA GLY A 575 37.56 9.94 -17.69
C GLY A 575 37.65 10.43 -16.23
N LEU A 576 38.10 9.56 -15.32
CA LEU A 576 38.31 9.92 -13.90
C LEU A 576 39.58 10.75 -13.73
N SER A 577 39.52 11.75 -12.85
CA SER A 577 40.57 12.76 -12.69
C SER A 577 41.78 12.29 -11.88
N SER A 578 42.99 12.37 -12.46
CA SER A 578 44.24 11.97 -11.80
C SER A 578 44.65 12.83 -10.59
N TYR A 579 44.17 14.07 -10.47
CA TYR A 579 44.49 14.93 -9.30
C TYR A 579 43.84 14.46 -7.98
N LEU A 580 42.87 13.53 -8.09
CA LEU A 580 42.21 12.85 -6.97
C LEU A 580 42.85 11.49 -6.66
N GLU A 581 43.96 11.13 -7.33
CA GLU A 581 44.68 9.90 -7.03
C GLU A 581 45.04 9.82 -5.53
N PRO A 582 44.90 8.64 -4.90
CA PRO A 582 44.57 7.36 -5.53
C PRO A 582 43.06 7.00 -5.62
N MET A 583 42.18 7.61 -4.83
CA MET A 583 40.74 7.27 -4.72
C MET A 583 39.96 8.25 -3.82
N TYR A 584 38.64 8.07 -3.76
CA TYR A 584 37.59 8.90 -3.17
C TYR A 584 37.40 10.27 -3.85
N PHE A 585 36.13 10.67 -3.96
CA PHE A 585 35.62 11.84 -4.71
C PHE A 585 35.70 11.73 -6.24
N GLU A 586 36.24 10.65 -6.79
CA GLU A 586 36.35 10.43 -8.24
C GLU A 586 34.98 10.37 -8.92
N ASP A 587 34.01 9.71 -8.31
CA ASP A 587 32.65 9.57 -8.83
C ASP A 587 31.89 10.91 -8.79
N THR A 588 32.05 11.67 -7.70
CA THR A 588 31.46 12.98 -7.50
C THR A 588 32.07 14.01 -8.46
N ASP A 589 33.40 14.03 -8.60
CA ASP A 589 34.09 14.88 -9.58
C ASP A 589 33.70 14.52 -11.01
N PHE A 590 33.60 13.22 -11.33
CA PHE A 590 33.20 12.75 -12.64
C PHE A 590 31.79 13.19 -13.01
N ALA A 591 30.82 13.02 -12.11
CA ALA A 591 29.46 13.51 -12.31
C ALA A 591 29.41 15.03 -12.55
N PHE A 592 30.24 15.81 -11.85
CA PHE A 592 30.33 17.25 -12.07
C PHE A 592 30.98 17.61 -13.41
N LYS A 593 31.96 16.81 -13.90
CA LYS A 593 32.51 16.96 -15.25
C LYS A 593 31.45 16.69 -16.32
N VAL A 594 30.66 15.61 -16.18
CA VAL A 594 29.54 15.28 -17.07
C VAL A 594 28.55 16.44 -17.14
N ARG A 595 28.15 16.98 -15.98
CA ARG A 595 27.24 18.12 -15.88
C ARG A 595 27.81 19.40 -16.48
N ALA A 596 29.10 19.67 -16.27
CA ALA A 596 29.78 20.83 -16.84
C ALA A 596 29.87 20.78 -18.38
N ALA A 597 29.86 19.59 -18.97
CA ALA A 597 29.78 19.38 -20.42
C ALA A 597 28.36 19.51 -20.99
N GLY A 598 27.35 19.79 -20.15
CA GLY A 598 25.96 19.99 -20.56
C GLY A 598 25.08 18.74 -20.48
N TYR A 599 25.63 17.61 -20.02
CA TYR A 599 24.89 16.36 -19.89
C TYR A 599 24.23 16.19 -18.51
N LYS A 600 23.15 15.40 -18.48
CA LYS A 600 22.42 15.02 -17.27
C LYS A 600 22.99 13.76 -16.63
N THR A 601 22.91 13.72 -15.31
CA THR A 601 23.28 12.61 -14.44
C THR A 601 22.00 12.02 -13.84
N MET A 602 21.58 10.83 -14.26
CA MET A 602 20.25 10.27 -13.99
C MET A 602 20.30 9.04 -13.07
N PHE A 603 19.65 9.12 -11.92
CA PHE A 603 19.43 7.98 -11.04
C PHE A 603 18.36 7.04 -11.62
N ALA A 604 18.70 5.75 -11.75
CA ALA A 604 17.83 4.69 -12.26
C ALA A 604 17.37 3.76 -11.12
N PRO A 605 16.20 3.99 -10.50
CA PRO A 605 15.78 3.29 -9.28
C PRO A 605 15.49 1.79 -9.46
N LEU A 606 15.14 1.37 -10.68
CA LEU A 606 14.81 -0.01 -11.01
C LEU A 606 16.06 -0.84 -11.34
N SER A 607 17.21 -0.17 -11.60
CA SER A 607 18.49 -0.85 -11.60
C SER A 607 18.95 -1.04 -10.15
N LEU A 608 18.71 -2.23 -9.60
CA LEU A 608 19.03 -2.57 -8.22
C LEU A 608 20.31 -3.40 -8.13
N VAL A 609 21.26 -2.94 -7.31
CA VAL A 609 22.53 -3.61 -7.04
C VAL A 609 22.77 -3.68 -5.53
N TYR A 610 23.05 -4.88 -5.01
CA TYR A 610 23.48 -5.05 -3.63
C TYR A 610 24.98 -4.80 -3.54
N HIS A 611 25.43 -4.00 -2.57
CA HIS A 611 26.85 -3.63 -2.43
C HIS A 611 27.34 -3.88 -0.99
N TYR A 612 28.38 -4.71 -0.87
CA TYR A 612 28.91 -5.24 0.40
C TYR A 612 29.97 -4.32 1.02
N GLU A 613 29.70 -3.00 1.05
CA GLU A 613 30.60 -1.89 1.42
C GLU A 613 31.66 -2.24 2.49
N GLY A 614 32.94 -2.08 2.14
CA GLY A 614 34.07 -2.37 3.05
C GLY A 614 34.62 -3.79 2.94
N GLY A 615 34.04 -4.64 2.08
CA GLY A 615 34.55 -5.96 1.74
C GLY A 615 35.99 -5.93 1.22
N THR A 616 36.41 -4.86 0.53
CA THR A 616 37.76 -4.72 -0.04
C THR A 616 38.69 -3.75 0.71
N SER A 617 38.20 -2.62 1.22
CA SER A 617 39.03 -1.49 1.68
C SER A 617 39.12 -1.27 3.21
N GLY A 618 38.44 -2.07 4.03
CA GLY A 618 38.49 -1.98 5.50
C GLY A 618 37.74 -0.77 6.11
N THR A 619 37.48 -0.80 7.41
CA THR A 619 36.64 0.18 8.13
C THR A 619 37.40 1.27 8.89
N GLU A 620 38.74 1.19 8.97
CA GLU A 620 39.55 2.14 9.76
C GLU A 620 39.72 3.50 9.06
N ILE A 621 39.27 4.56 9.73
CA ILE A 621 39.28 5.96 9.23
C ILE A 621 40.66 6.63 9.44
N ILE A 622 41.44 6.18 10.42
CA ILE A 622 42.68 6.86 10.87
C ILE A 622 43.94 6.33 10.15
N SER A 623 43.96 5.05 9.76
CA SER A 623 45.10 4.33 9.17
C SER A 623 44.80 3.75 7.78
N GLY A 624 43.52 3.65 7.41
CA GLY A 624 43.05 2.97 6.19
C GLY A 624 42.88 3.89 4.97
N MET A 625 42.42 3.30 3.86
CA MET A 625 42.24 4.02 2.59
C MET A 625 41.22 5.16 2.69
N LYS A 626 40.23 5.08 3.60
CA LYS A 626 39.22 6.13 3.84
C LYS A 626 39.78 7.50 4.18
N ARG A 627 41.04 7.62 4.64
CA ARG A 627 41.71 8.92 4.88
C ARG A 627 41.72 9.83 3.65
N TYR A 628 41.75 9.25 2.44
CA TYR A 628 41.80 10.04 1.20
C TYR A 628 40.49 10.79 0.95
N GLN A 629 39.37 10.42 1.60
CA GLN A 629 38.16 11.24 1.63
C GLN A 629 38.46 12.63 2.20
N GLU A 630 39.16 12.74 3.33
CA GLU A 630 39.50 14.03 3.93
C GLU A 630 40.56 14.79 3.14
N VAL A 631 41.49 14.08 2.48
CA VAL A 631 42.51 14.71 1.62
C VAL A 631 41.93 15.30 0.34
N ASN A 632 40.99 14.60 -0.30
CA ASN A 632 40.42 15.01 -1.58
C ASN A 632 39.19 15.93 -1.44
N ARG A 633 38.49 15.91 -0.30
CA ARG A 633 37.38 16.82 0.02
C ARG A 633 37.71 18.31 -0.27
N PRO A 634 38.82 18.90 0.23
CA PRO A 634 39.13 20.31 -0.06
C PRO A 634 39.43 20.56 -1.55
N LYS A 635 40.04 19.60 -2.26
CA LYS A 635 40.33 19.73 -3.70
C LYS A 635 39.05 19.79 -4.53
N PHE A 636 38.10 18.88 -4.27
CA PHE A 636 36.78 18.88 -4.91
C PHE A 636 36.05 20.21 -4.65
N LYS A 637 36.00 20.62 -3.37
CA LYS A 637 35.36 21.88 -2.97
C LYS A 637 35.94 23.09 -3.69
N GLN A 638 37.27 23.19 -3.74
CA GLN A 638 37.94 24.30 -4.42
C GLN A 638 37.60 24.34 -5.92
N ARG A 639 37.59 23.19 -6.59
CA ARG A 639 37.33 23.09 -8.03
C ARG A 639 35.88 23.43 -8.40
N TRP A 640 34.92 22.96 -7.61
CA TRP A 640 33.49 23.00 -7.95
C TRP A 640 32.68 24.00 -7.12
N ALA A 641 33.34 24.91 -6.39
CA ALA A 641 32.69 25.89 -5.52
C ALA A 641 31.56 26.69 -6.18
N SER A 642 31.68 27.01 -7.47
CA SER A 642 30.64 27.71 -8.22
C SER A 642 29.40 26.83 -8.50
N ALA A 643 29.59 25.52 -8.70
CA ALA A 643 28.55 24.59 -9.11
C ALA A 643 27.57 24.23 -7.99
N TYR A 644 27.99 24.26 -6.72
CA TYR A 644 27.14 23.94 -5.57
C TYR A 644 26.80 25.15 -4.68
N ARG A 645 27.24 26.36 -5.03
CA ARG A 645 27.00 27.58 -4.20
C ARG A 645 25.52 27.86 -3.95
N SER A 646 24.65 27.50 -4.90
CA SER A 646 23.20 27.70 -4.81
C SER A 646 22.43 26.50 -4.23
N ALA A 647 23.12 25.42 -3.83
CA ALA A 647 22.48 24.27 -3.22
C ALA A 647 21.95 24.60 -1.82
N GLY A 648 21.01 23.79 -1.32
CA GLY A 648 20.45 23.92 0.02
C GLY A 648 21.46 23.68 1.15
N GLU A 649 21.06 24.09 2.36
CA GLU A 649 21.80 23.80 3.59
C GLU A 649 21.71 22.30 3.93
N GLU A 650 22.77 21.79 4.55
CA GLU A 650 22.89 20.36 4.88
C GLU A 650 21.71 19.88 5.73
N GLY A 651 21.04 18.82 5.26
CA GLY A 651 19.96 18.15 5.98
C GLY A 651 18.63 18.90 6.00
N GLN A 652 18.52 20.08 5.38
CA GLN A 652 17.27 20.83 5.30
C GLN A 652 16.54 20.54 4.00
N ASN A 653 15.20 20.44 4.06
CA ASN A 653 14.32 20.25 2.92
C ASN A 653 14.82 19.19 1.93
N VAL A 654 15.33 18.06 2.45
CA VAL A 654 16.02 17.03 1.67
C VAL A 654 15.18 16.56 0.47
N ASP A 655 13.89 16.35 0.71
CA ASP A 655 12.95 15.89 -0.32
C ASP A 655 12.66 16.94 -1.40
N ILE A 656 13.00 18.20 -1.15
CA ILE A 656 12.99 19.30 -2.12
C ILE A 656 14.32 19.36 -2.88
N GLU A 657 15.45 19.20 -2.19
CA GLU A 657 16.79 19.32 -2.77
C GLU A 657 17.16 18.16 -3.70
N LYS A 658 16.55 16.97 -3.52
CA LYS A 658 16.86 15.78 -4.34
C LYS A 658 16.49 15.88 -5.82
N ASP A 659 15.57 16.77 -6.20
CA ASP A 659 15.08 16.89 -7.58
C ASP A 659 15.77 18.07 -8.28
N ARG A 660 16.68 17.78 -9.20
CA ARG A 660 17.43 18.80 -9.97
C ARG A 660 16.79 19.09 -11.33
N GLY A 661 17.00 20.31 -11.82
CA GLY A 661 16.59 20.70 -13.18
C GLY A 661 15.09 20.85 -13.38
N ILE A 662 14.34 21.11 -12.30
CA ILE A 662 12.88 21.27 -12.31
C ILE A 662 12.48 22.73 -12.06
N VAL A 663 11.34 23.15 -12.61
CA VAL A 663 10.80 24.51 -12.40
C VAL A 663 9.73 24.58 -11.30
N GLY A 664 9.20 23.43 -10.89
CA GLY A 664 8.17 23.30 -9.86
C GLY A 664 7.68 21.87 -9.70
N ARG A 665 6.76 21.65 -8.77
CA ARG A 665 6.21 20.33 -8.41
C ARG A 665 4.70 20.27 -8.62
N VAL A 666 4.25 19.19 -9.25
CA VAL A 666 2.84 18.90 -9.49
C VAL A 666 2.44 17.57 -8.87
N ALA A 667 1.39 17.57 -8.05
CA ALA A 667 0.71 16.36 -7.59
C ALA A 667 -0.48 16.06 -8.51
N PHE A 668 -0.41 14.96 -9.26
CA PHE A 668 -1.52 14.41 -10.00
C PHE A 668 -2.34 13.50 -9.09
N ILE A 669 -3.63 13.75 -8.95
CA ILE A 669 -4.54 12.93 -8.15
C ILE A 669 -5.65 12.38 -9.06
N ASP A 670 -5.76 11.06 -9.12
CA ASP A 670 -6.81 10.37 -9.88
C ASP A 670 -7.27 9.11 -9.13
N TYR A 671 -8.34 8.46 -9.58
CA TYR A 671 -8.96 7.31 -8.89
C TYR A 671 -8.04 6.07 -8.75
N ALA A 672 -7.11 5.86 -9.70
CA ALA A 672 -6.19 4.74 -9.73
C ALA A 672 -5.01 5.04 -10.66
N THR A 673 -3.92 4.27 -10.54
CA THR A 673 -2.79 4.33 -11.48
C THR A 673 -3.28 4.10 -12.92
N PRO A 674 -2.98 5.00 -13.87
CA PRO A 674 -3.52 4.94 -15.23
C PRO A 674 -3.03 3.70 -15.98
N ARG A 675 -3.95 3.07 -16.72
CA ARG A 675 -3.69 1.89 -17.56
C ARG A 675 -4.01 2.24 -19.02
N PRO A 676 -3.06 2.81 -19.77
CA PRO A 676 -3.32 3.43 -21.07
C PRO A 676 -3.82 2.45 -22.15
N ASP A 677 -3.63 1.15 -21.95
CA ASP A 677 -4.13 0.04 -22.78
C ASP A 677 -5.58 -0.38 -22.45
N ARG A 678 -6.20 0.16 -21.40
CA ARG A 678 -7.53 -0.25 -20.92
C ARG A 678 -8.63 0.77 -21.22
N ASP A 679 -8.32 2.06 -21.15
CA ASP A 679 -9.30 3.11 -21.37
C ASP A 679 -8.67 4.43 -21.84
N ALA A 680 -9.48 5.26 -22.49
CA ALA A 680 -9.06 6.52 -23.09
C ALA A 680 -8.70 7.58 -22.04
N GLY A 681 -9.30 7.55 -20.85
CA GLY A 681 -8.98 8.48 -19.76
C GLY A 681 -7.59 8.22 -19.19
N SER A 682 -7.25 6.95 -18.98
CA SER A 682 -5.90 6.52 -18.60
C SER A 682 -4.84 6.93 -19.64
N TYR A 683 -5.14 6.77 -20.94
CA TYR A 683 -4.26 7.22 -22.01
C TYR A 683 -4.01 8.73 -21.93
N ALA A 684 -5.09 9.52 -21.79
CA ALA A 684 -4.99 10.97 -21.70
C ALA A 684 -4.20 11.43 -20.46
N ALA A 685 -4.43 10.80 -19.29
CA ALA A 685 -3.70 11.10 -18.07
C ALA A 685 -2.17 10.91 -18.24
N ILE A 686 -1.73 9.83 -18.91
CA ILE A 686 -0.31 9.61 -19.21
C ILE A 686 0.25 10.71 -20.13
N GLU A 687 -0.49 11.10 -21.17
CA GLU A 687 -0.03 12.16 -22.07
C GLU A 687 -0.01 13.52 -21.38
N GLU A 688 -0.98 13.82 -20.52
CA GLU A 688 -1.02 15.03 -19.70
C GLU A 688 0.16 15.11 -18.72
N ILE A 689 0.52 13.99 -18.07
CA ILE A 689 1.71 13.89 -17.23
C ILE A 689 2.97 14.24 -18.03
N LYS A 690 3.15 13.64 -19.22
CA LYS A 690 4.29 13.94 -20.10
C LYS A 690 4.32 15.40 -20.54
N LEU A 691 3.16 15.98 -20.85
CA LEU A 691 3.05 17.39 -21.22
C LEU A 691 3.48 18.30 -20.06
N VAL A 692 3.05 18.00 -18.83
CA VAL A 692 3.47 18.76 -17.65
C VAL A 692 4.97 18.61 -17.40
N GLN A 693 5.54 17.41 -17.53
CA GLN A 693 6.99 17.21 -17.44
C GLN A 693 7.76 17.97 -18.51
N SER A 694 7.23 18.07 -19.73
CA SER A 694 7.85 18.84 -20.82
C SER A 694 7.85 20.37 -20.59
N LEU A 695 7.06 20.86 -19.63
CA LEU A 695 7.13 22.24 -19.14
C LEU A 695 8.20 22.42 -18.04
N GLY A 696 8.90 21.36 -17.67
CA GLY A 696 9.97 21.35 -16.65
C GLY A 696 9.51 20.97 -15.24
N PHE A 697 8.25 20.55 -15.05
CA PHE A 697 7.73 20.21 -13.74
C PHE A 697 8.05 18.77 -13.32
N LYS A 698 8.32 18.58 -12.03
CA LYS A 698 8.39 17.26 -11.40
C LYS A 698 6.99 16.79 -11.07
N VAL A 699 6.64 15.58 -11.49
CA VAL A 699 5.32 15.00 -11.26
C VAL A 699 5.37 13.95 -10.13
N THR A 700 4.37 14.02 -9.25
CA THR A 700 4.03 12.97 -8.29
C THR A 700 2.62 12.50 -8.59
N PHE A 701 2.43 11.20 -8.78
CA PHE A 701 1.14 10.61 -9.05
C PHE A 701 0.59 9.94 -7.78
N VAL A 702 -0.66 10.27 -7.43
CA VAL A 702 -1.31 9.85 -6.19
C VAL A 702 -2.67 9.20 -6.55
N PRO A 703 -2.72 7.86 -6.62
CA PRO A 703 -3.97 7.15 -6.85
C PRO A 703 -4.85 7.13 -5.59
N ASP A 704 -6.15 7.36 -5.74
CA ASP A 704 -7.15 7.30 -4.65
C ASP A 704 -7.16 5.95 -3.94
N ASN A 705 -6.98 4.87 -4.71
CA ASN A 705 -6.90 3.50 -4.18
C ASN A 705 -5.53 3.15 -3.57
N VAL A 706 -4.55 4.06 -3.59
CA VAL A 706 -3.16 3.88 -3.10
C VAL A 706 -2.53 2.54 -3.51
N THR A 707 -2.88 2.02 -4.70
CA THR A 707 -2.49 0.66 -5.11
C THR A 707 -1.29 0.68 -6.05
N TYR A 708 -0.27 -0.13 -5.76
CA TYR A 708 0.80 -0.47 -6.70
C TYR A 708 0.27 -1.44 -7.77
N LEU A 709 0.21 -1.00 -9.04
CA LEU A 709 -0.36 -1.78 -10.15
C LEU A 709 0.72 -2.44 -11.02
N GLY A 710 1.80 -2.92 -10.40
CA GLY A 710 2.87 -3.64 -11.11
C GLY A 710 3.53 -2.77 -12.18
N HIS A 711 3.66 -3.33 -13.39
CA HIS A 711 4.38 -2.70 -14.49
C HIS A 711 3.86 -1.30 -14.88
N TYR A 712 2.58 -0.97 -14.64
CA TYR A 712 2.06 0.38 -14.88
C TYR A 712 2.68 1.41 -13.92
N THR A 713 2.87 1.02 -12.66
CA THR A 713 3.54 1.85 -11.66
C THR A 713 5.03 1.99 -11.99
N ASP A 714 5.69 0.87 -12.34
CA ASP A 714 7.12 0.89 -12.73
C ASP A 714 7.36 1.75 -13.97
N GLU A 715 6.46 1.72 -14.96
CA GLU A 715 6.60 2.50 -16.19
C GLU A 715 6.49 4.01 -15.91
N LEU A 716 5.62 4.43 -15.00
CA LEU A 716 5.59 5.81 -14.50
C LEU A 716 6.90 6.18 -13.77
N SER A 717 7.42 5.28 -12.94
CA SER A 717 8.72 5.47 -12.27
C SER A 717 9.88 5.60 -13.27
N ARG A 718 9.90 4.84 -14.37
CA ARG A 718 10.87 5.01 -15.47
C ARG A 718 10.74 6.36 -16.16
N GLN A 719 9.52 6.87 -16.30
CA GLN A 719 9.26 8.21 -16.83
C GLN A 719 9.60 9.34 -15.85
N GLY A 720 10.09 9.02 -14.65
CA GLY A 720 10.47 9.99 -13.63
C GLY A 720 9.31 10.57 -12.84
N VAL A 721 8.21 9.83 -12.76
CA VAL A 721 7.05 10.16 -11.94
C VAL A 721 7.18 9.45 -10.60
N GLU A 722 7.11 10.20 -9.50
CA GLU A 722 7.00 9.59 -8.17
C GLU A 722 5.59 9.02 -7.97
N THR A 723 5.44 7.72 -7.77
CA THR A 723 4.11 7.09 -7.61
C THR A 723 3.84 6.72 -6.16
N ILE A 724 2.80 7.28 -5.56
CA ILE A 724 2.42 7.02 -4.17
C ILE A 724 1.56 5.76 -4.08
N HIS A 725 1.90 4.84 -3.17
CA HIS A 725 1.15 3.61 -2.97
C HIS A 725 1.38 3.02 -1.56
N ALA A 726 0.50 2.09 -1.17
CA ALA A 726 0.63 1.28 0.03
C ALA A 726 1.87 0.37 -0.04
N PRO A 727 2.48 0.03 1.11
CA PRO A 727 2.12 0.45 2.47
C PRO A 727 2.63 1.85 2.86
N PHE A 728 3.30 2.57 1.95
CA PHE A 728 3.98 3.84 2.27
C PHE A 728 3.02 5.03 2.40
N ALA A 729 1.83 4.93 1.81
CA ALA A 729 0.69 5.77 2.10
C ALA A 729 -0.54 4.89 2.27
N ILE A 730 -1.35 5.18 3.29
CA ILE A 730 -2.59 4.44 3.59
C ILE A 730 -3.82 5.07 2.93
N SER A 731 -3.73 6.36 2.58
CA SER A 731 -4.77 7.09 1.84
C SER A 731 -4.17 8.35 1.20
N VAL A 732 -4.90 8.96 0.26
CA VAL A 732 -4.56 10.30 -0.26
C VAL A 732 -4.57 11.33 0.86
N ALA A 733 -5.46 11.18 1.85
CA ALA A 733 -5.54 12.11 2.96
C ALA A 733 -4.25 12.11 3.80
N ASP A 734 -3.79 10.92 4.20
CA ASP A 734 -2.52 10.72 4.92
C ASP A 734 -1.32 11.30 4.14
N PHE A 735 -1.28 11.09 2.83
CA PHE A 735 -0.26 11.67 1.97
C PHE A 735 -0.28 13.21 1.97
N LEU A 736 -1.46 13.80 1.76
CA LEU A 736 -1.62 15.26 1.70
C LEU A 736 -1.28 15.92 3.04
N GLU A 737 -1.68 15.35 4.17
CA GLU A 737 -1.33 15.88 5.50
C GLU A 737 0.17 15.98 5.71
N LYS A 738 0.94 15.00 5.19
CA LYS A 738 2.39 14.95 5.32
C LYS A 738 3.12 15.83 4.30
N ARG A 739 2.62 15.90 3.06
CA ARG A 739 3.41 16.37 1.91
C ARG A 739 2.74 17.43 1.03
N ALA A 740 1.51 17.88 1.33
CA ALA A 740 0.83 18.85 0.49
C ALA A 740 1.62 20.16 0.30
N ALA A 741 2.40 20.58 1.31
CA ALA A 741 3.23 21.78 1.27
C ALA A 741 4.41 21.69 0.26
N GLU A 742 4.73 20.51 -0.27
CA GLU A 742 5.79 20.33 -1.26
C GLU A 742 5.37 20.76 -2.68
N PHE A 743 4.08 20.95 -2.92
CA PHE A 743 3.53 21.09 -4.27
C PHE A 743 3.15 22.53 -4.60
N ASP A 744 3.54 22.97 -5.78
CA ASP A 744 3.11 24.25 -6.35
C ASP A 744 1.73 24.11 -7.02
N VAL A 745 1.43 22.90 -7.52
CA VAL A 745 0.22 22.60 -8.29
C VAL A 745 -0.36 21.25 -7.88
N PHE A 746 -1.68 21.21 -7.73
CA PHE A 746 -2.47 19.98 -7.71
C PHE A 746 -3.23 19.88 -9.02
N TYR A 747 -2.95 18.84 -9.79
CA TYR A 747 -3.68 18.49 -11.00
C TYR A 747 -4.62 17.34 -10.67
N ILE A 748 -5.91 17.62 -10.53
CA ILE A 748 -6.89 16.62 -10.08
C ILE A 748 -7.78 16.24 -11.26
N THR A 749 -7.91 14.94 -11.51
CA THR A 749 -8.72 14.41 -12.61
C THR A 749 -10.03 13.83 -12.05
N ARG A 750 -11.15 14.07 -12.76
CA ARG A 750 -12.51 13.61 -12.43
C ARG A 750 -13.16 14.33 -11.25
N TYR A 751 -14.40 14.77 -11.41
CA TYR A 751 -15.08 15.58 -10.39
C TYR A 751 -15.26 14.83 -9.06
N GLN A 752 -15.45 13.50 -9.06
CA GLN A 752 -15.62 12.75 -7.80
C GLN A 752 -14.35 12.77 -6.96
N ILE A 753 -13.17 12.76 -7.59
CA ILE A 753 -11.88 12.80 -6.89
C ILE A 753 -11.61 14.22 -6.39
N ALA A 754 -11.85 15.22 -7.24
CA ALA A 754 -11.73 16.61 -6.84
C ALA A 754 -12.69 16.98 -5.69
N ALA A 755 -13.93 16.50 -5.71
CA ALA A 755 -14.89 16.70 -4.62
C ALA A 755 -14.39 16.16 -3.27
N LYS A 756 -13.66 15.05 -3.26
CA LYS A 756 -13.09 14.47 -2.02
C LYS A 756 -11.98 15.33 -1.42
N TYR A 757 -11.12 15.91 -2.25
CA TYR A 757 -9.82 16.42 -1.79
C TYR A 757 -9.62 17.93 -1.93
N ILE A 758 -10.42 18.63 -2.73
CA ILE A 758 -10.17 20.05 -3.04
C ILE A 758 -10.16 20.95 -1.79
N ASP A 759 -11.10 20.76 -0.87
CA ASP A 759 -11.19 21.56 0.36
C ASP A 759 -10.01 21.30 1.30
N MET A 760 -9.55 20.05 1.34
CA MET A 760 -8.40 19.66 2.14
C MET A 760 -7.09 20.22 1.56
N ILE A 761 -6.93 20.18 0.24
CA ILE A 761 -5.78 20.79 -0.44
C ILE A 761 -5.75 22.30 -0.18
N ARG A 762 -6.89 23.00 -0.27
CA ARG A 762 -6.96 24.44 0.03
C ARG A 762 -6.56 24.77 1.47
N ARG A 763 -6.89 23.88 2.42
CA ARG A 763 -6.49 24.04 3.82
C ARG A 763 -5.00 23.80 4.04
N LEU A 764 -4.45 22.73 3.45
CA LEU A 764 -3.07 22.28 3.72
C LEU A 764 -2.02 22.99 2.86
N ALA A 765 -2.38 23.40 1.66
CA ALA A 765 -1.51 24.08 0.70
C ALA A 765 -2.22 25.32 0.10
N PRO A 766 -2.50 26.36 0.91
CA PRO A 766 -3.32 27.50 0.49
C PRO A 766 -2.70 28.33 -0.65
N ARG A 767 -1.40 28.20 -0.89
CA ARG A 767 -0.68 28.86 -1.99
C ARG A 767 -0.62 28.02 -3.26
N ALA A 768 -0.84 26.72 -3.16
CA ALA A 768 -0.79 25.83 -4.31
C ALA A 768 -1.99 26.08 -5.22
N LYS A 769 -1.76 26.01 -6.53
CA LYS A 769 -2.82 26.14 -7.52
C LYS A 769 -3.48 24.80 -7.78
N ILE A 770 -4.77 24.82 -8.10
CA ILE A 770 -5.55 23.63 -8.41
C ILE A 770 -6.02 23.72 -9.86
N LEU A 771 -5.48 22.83 -10.69
CA LEU A 771 -5.95 22.57 -12.04
C LEU A 771 -6.88 21.36 -11.97
N PHE A 772 -8.12 21.55 -12.36
CA PHE A 772 -9.13 20.49 -12.34
C PHE A 772 -9.41 20.01 -13.77
N MET A 773 -9.02 18.77 -14.07
CA MET A 773 -9.33 18.11 -15.34
C MET A 773 -10.63 17.32 -15.22
N ASN A 774 -11.69 17.85 -15.83
CA ASN A 774 -13.03 17.28 -15.65
C ASN A 774 -13.21 15.92 -16.35
N ALA A 775 -12.29 15.53 -17.24
CA ALA A 775 -12.33 14.35 -18.13
C ALA A 775 -13.55 14.33 -19.08
N ASP A 776 -14.76 14.34 -18.54
CA ASP A 776 -16.03 14.52 -19.22
C ASP A 776 -16.99 15.34 -18.35
N LEU A 777 -17.92 16.07 -18.96
CA LEU A 777 -18.96 16.77 -18.21
C LEU A 777 -20.01 15.76 -17.73
N HIS A 778 -19.89 15.31 -16.49
CA HIS A 778 -20.59 14.13 -16.00
C HIS A 778 -22.10 14.33 -16.01
N PHE A 779 -22.59 15.48 -15.54
CA PHE A 779 -24.02 15.78 -15.58
C PHE A 779 -24.58 15.78 -17.02
N LEU A 780 -23.79 16.25 -18.01
CA LEU A 780 -24.22 16.25 -19.42
C LEU A 780 -24.29 14.83 -19.97
N ARG A 781 -23.34 13.96 -19.61
CA ARG A 781 -23.35 12.54 -19.98
C ARG A 781 -24.57 11.82 -19.38
N GLU A 782 -24.84 12.03 -18.09
CA GLU A 782 -26.00 11.43 -17.42
C GLU A 782 -27.33 11.98 -17.97
N LEU A 783 -27.41 13.27 -18.30
CA LEU A 783 -28.57 13.88 -18.97
C LEU A 783 -28.87 13.22 -20.31
N ARG A 784 -27.85 13.09 -21.17
CA ARG A 784 -27.99 12.45 -22.49
C ARG A 784 -28.38 10.98 -22.36
N SER A 785 -27.80 10.27 -21.38
CA SER A 785 -28.15 8.86 -21.11
C SER A 785 -29.61 8.72 -20.66
N ALA A 786 -30.09 9.60 -19.78
CA ALA A 786 -31.47 9.56 -19.27
C ALA A 786 -32.50 9.86 -20.37
N ILE A 787 -32.21 10.81 -21.26
CA ILE A 787 -33.03 11.12 -22.43
C ILE A 787 -33.13 9.91 -23.37
N GLU A 788 -31.99 9.27 -23.68
CA GLU A 788 -31.98 8.11 -24.59
C GLU A 788 -32.70 6.89 -23.97
N SER A 789 -32.53 6.66 -22.67
CA SER A 789 -33.19 5.54 -21.98
C SER A 789 -34.65 5.82 -21.62
N LYS A 790 -35.16 7.04 -21.83
CA LYS A 790 -36.50 7.49 -21.40
C LYS A 790 -36.78 7.21 -19.91
N ASP A 791 -35.76 7.39 -19.06
CA ASP A 791 -35.84 7.09 -17.63
C ASP A 791 -35.98 8.39 -16.82
N ASP A 792 -37.22 8.75 -16.50
CA ASP A 792 -37.57 9.98 -15.76
C ASP A 792 -36.97 10.02 -14.34
N THR A 793 -36.68 8.86 -13.73
CA THR A 793 -36.10 8.82 -12.38
C THR A 793 -34.64 9.29 -12.35
N ARG A 794 -33.89 9.05 -13.43
CA ARG A 794 -32.50 9.53 -13.58
C ARG A 794 -32.43 11.04 -13.81
N MET A 795 -33.45 11.64 -14.44
CA MET A 795 -33.49 13.08 -14.72
C MET A 795 -33.44 13.93 -13.45
N ALA A 796 -34.04 13.47 -12.34
CA ALA A 796 -34.02 14.17 -11.06
C ALA A 796 -32.61 14.21 -10.42
N GLY A 797 -31.79 13.18 -10.64
CA GLY A 797 -30.42 13.08 -10.11
C GLY A 797 -29.43 14.00 -10.83
N VAL A 798 -29.66 14.29 -12.11
CA VAL A 798 -28.77 15.10 -12.96
C VAL A 798 -28.57 16.52 -12.40
N ALA A 799 -29.62 17.15 -11.88
CA ALA A 799 -29.54 18.50 -11.34
C ALA A 799 -28.56 18.59 -10.15
N ARG A 800 -28.59 17.59 -9.26
CA ARG A 800 -27.67 17.51 -8.12
C ARG A 800 -26.23 17.31 -8.57
N ILE A 801 -26.02 16.37 -9.50
CA ILE A 801 -24.68 16.12 -10.09
C ILE A 801 -24.11 17.41 -10.69
N ARG A 802 -24.93 18.14 -11.47
CA ARG A 802 -24.52 19.42 -12.06
C ARG A 802 -24.08 20.41 -10.99
N ASP A 803 -24.87 20.56 -9.94
CA ASP A 803 -24.58 21.55 -8.89
C ASP A 803 -23.31 21.20 -8.11
N ASP A 804 -23.09 19.91 -7.80
CA ASP A 804 -21.89 19.38 -7.14
C ASP A 804 -20.64 19.54 -8.04
N GLU A 805 -20.73 19.18 -9.32
CA GLU A 805 -19.66 19.28 -10.31
C GLU A 805 -19.25 20.75 -10.54
N LEU A 806 -20.22 21.66 -10.67
CA LEU A 806 -19.95 23.10 -10.79
C LEU A 806 -19.38 23.69 -9.49
N ALA A 807 -19.77 23.19 -8.31
CA ALA A 807 -19.20 23.63 -7.05
C ALA A 807 -17.70 23.31 -6.95
N VAL A 808 -17.28 22.13 -7.42
CA VAL A 808 -15.86 21.77 -7.53
C VAL A 808 -15.13 22.71 -8.49
N MET A 809 -15.68 22.94 -9.68
CA MET A 809 -15.08 23.84 -10.68
C MET A 809 -14.85 25.25 -10.15
N ARG A 810 -15.79 25.79 -9.35
CA ARG A 810 -15.65 27.12 -8.73
C ARG A 810 -14.54 27.19 -7.68
N LYS A 811 -14.17 26.06 -7.08
CA LYS A 811 -13.09 25.98 -6.08
C LYS A 811 -11.71 25.80 -6.71
N ALA A 812 -11.64 25.35 -7.96
CA ALA A 812 -10.39 25.21 -8.72
C ALA A 812 -9.90 26.57 -9.24
N ASP A 813 -8.58 26.74 -9.41
CA ASP A 813 -8.04 27.96 -10.04
C ASP A 813 -8.31 27.96 -11.55
N VAL A 814 -8.23 26.78 -12.17
CA VAL A 814 -8.49 26.56 -13.59
C VAL A 814 -9.18 25.22 -13.78
N THR A 815 -10.27 25.20 -14.55
CA THR A 815 -10.93 23.97 -15.02
C THR A 815 -10.54 23.68 -16.46
N LEU A 816 -10.19 22.43 -16.74
CA LEU A 816 -9.79 21.93 -18.04
C LEU A 816 -10.91 21.06 -18.63
N SER A 817 -11.28 21.31 -19.89
CA SER A 817 -12.23 20.52 -20.67
C SER A 817 -11.75 20.34 -22.10
N TYR A 818 -12.02 19.17 -22.69
CA TYR A 818 -11.46 18.80 -24.00
C TYR A 818 -12.09 19.52 -25.19
N ASN A 819 -13.37 19.91 -25.11
CA ASN A 819 -14.11 20.38 -26.28
C ASN A 819 -14.94 21.65 -26.01
N ASP A 820 -15.21 22.37 -27.10
CA ASP A 820 -15.86 23.68 -27.05
C ASP A 820 -17.35 23.60 -26.66
N VAL A 821 -17.99 22.43 -26.86
CA VAL A 821 -19.38 22.19 -26.43
C VAL A 821 -19.45 22.16 -24.91
N GLU A 822 -18.62 21.34 -24.27
CA GLU A 822 -18.51 21.30 -22.80
C GLU A 822 -18.10 22.65 -22.24
N HIS A 823 -17.14 23.34 -22.88
CA HIS A 823 -16.75 24.69 -22.48
C HIS A 823 -17.96 25.64 -22.45
N SER A 824 -18.75 25.65 -23.54
CA SER A 824 -19.94 26.50 -23.65
C SER A 824 -21.00 26.16 -22.60
N VAL A 825 -21.21 24.87 -22.33
CA VAL A 825 -22.14 24.40 -21.30
C VAL A 825 -21.67 24.83 -19.91
N ILE A 826 -20.39 24.66 -19.58
CA ILE A 826 -19.83 25.09 -18.29
C ILE A 826 -19.98 26.61 -18.14
N VAL A 827 -19.58 27.40 -19.14
CA VAL A 827 -19.67 28.88 -19.09
C VAL A 827 -21.12 29.35 -18.90
N SER A 828 -22.07 28.73 -19.60
CA SER A 828 -23.50 29.02 -19.48
C SER A 828 -24.04 28.74 -18.07
N HIS A 829 -23.78 27.55 -17.52
CA HIS A 829 -24.31 27.16 -16.21
C HIS A 829 -23.53 27.77 -15.02
N ALA A 830 -22.25 28.11 -15.21
CA ALA A 830 -21.43 28.74 -14.20
C ALA A 830 -21.55 30.27 -14.17
N LEU A 831 -22.20 30.90 -15.17
CA LEU A 831 -22.34 32.36 -15.30
C LEU A 831 -21.00 33.09 -15.21
N ASN A 832 -19.97 32.58 -15.90
CA ASN A 832 -18.58 33.07 -15.86
C ASN A 832 -17.87 32.98 -14.50
N ALA A 833 -18.42 32.27 -13.50
CA ALA A 833 -17.77 32.07 -12.20
C ALA A 833 -16.64 31.02 -12.23
N VAL A 834 -16.46 30.31 -13.34
CA VAL A 834 -15.44 29.27 -13.53
C VAL A 834 -14.50 29.68 -14.65
N LYS A 835 -13.19 29.64 -14.39
CA LYS A 835 -12.16 29.84 -15.41
C LYS A 835 -11.93 28.53 -16.15
N VAL A 836 -12.50 28.39 -17.34
CA VAL A 836 -12.37 27.19 -18.18
C VAL A 836 -11.33 27.42 -19.28
N VAL A 837 -10.44 26.43 -19.48
CA VAL A 837 -9.49 26.40 -20.58
C VAL A 837 -9.54 25.04 -21.28
N ARG A 838 -9.05 25.01 -22.52
CA ARG A 838 -8.99 23.78 -23.30
C ARG A 838 -7.94 22.82 -22.72
N ALA A 839 -8.33 21.58 -22.50
CA ALA A 839 -7.44 20.47 -22.16
C ALA A 839 -6.72 19.96 -23.42
N PRO A 840 -5.43 19.59 -23.33
CA PRO A 840 -4.72 19.01 -24.46
C PRO A 840 -5.16 17.56 -24.68
N TRP A 841 -5.40 17.18 -25.94
CA TRP A 841 -5.48 15.79 -26.35
C TRP A 841 -4.35 15.52 -27.35
N VAL A 842 -3.56 14.47 -27.12
CA VAL A 842 -2.38 14.16 -27.92
C VAL A 842 -2.58 12.82 -28.62
N VAL A 843 -2.27 12.76 -29.91
CA VAL A 843 -2.24 11.53 -30.69
C VAL A 843 -0.98 11.51 -31.53
N ARG A 844 -0.22 10.41 -31.47
CA ARG A 844 0.97 10.20 -32.31
C ARG A 844 0.55 9.61 -33.65
N ALA A 845 0.64 10.42 -34.70
CA ALA A 845 0.45 9.93 -36.06
C ALA A 845 1.61 9.02 -36.45
N SER A 846 1.30 7.87 -37.06
CA SER A 846 2.33 6.96 -37.55
C SER A 846 3.16 7.65 -38.64
N GLU A 847 4.47 7.42 -38.68
CA GLU A 847 5.32 7.98 -39.74
C GLU A 847 5.01 7.32 -41.10
N THR A 848 4.83 6.00 -41.07
CA THR A 848 4.45 5.17 -42.22
C THR A 848 2.98 4.76 -42.12
N ILE A 849 2.28 4.76 -43.25
CA ILE A 849 0.88 4.30 -43.35
C ILE A 849 0.88 2.98 -44.11
N ALA A 850 0.13 1.97 -43.62
CA ALA A 850 -0.11 0.76 -44.39
C ALA A 850 -0.88 1.09 -45.68
N PRO A 851 -0.44 0.60 -46.86
CA PRO A 851 -1.03 0.96 -48.14
C PRO A 851 -2.51 0.57 -48.23
N LEU A 852 -3.23 1.14 -49.20
CA LEU A 852 -4.61 0.75 -49.49
C LEU A 852 -4.73 -0.73 -49.89
N ALA A 853 -3.71 -1.23 -50.60
CA ALA A 853 -3.65 -2.62 -51.02
C ALA A 853 -3.59 -3.56 -49.80
N GLY A 854 -4.44 -4.59 -49.80
CA GLY A 854 -4.54 -5.58 -48.71
C GLY A 854 -5.48 -5.19 -47.58
N ARG A 855 -6.16 -4.03 -47.66
CA ARG A 855 -7.19 -3.63 -46.70
C ARG A 855 -8.57 -4.12 -47.14
N GLU A 856 -9.38 -4.58 -46.19
CA GLU A 856 -10.73 -5.09 -46.44
C GLU A 856 -11.74 -4.71 -45.35
N GLY A 857 -13.02 -4.75 -45.71
CA GLY A 857 -14.14 -4.54 -44.78
C GLY A 857 -14.04 -3.26 -43.96
N PHE A 858 -14.65 -3.32 -42.78
CA PHE A 858 -14.71 -2.19 -41.87
C PHE A 858 -14.73 -2.61 -40.41
N SER A 859 -14.18 -1.78 -39.53
CA SER A 859 -13.95 -2.12 -38.13
C SER A 859 -14.51 -1.11 -37.13
N PHE A 860 -14.77 -1.59 -35.91
CA PHE A 860 -15.12 -0.79 -34.74
C PHE A 860 -14.30 -1.23 -33.53
N LEU A 861 -13.83 -0.25 -32.75
CA LEU A 861 -13.13 -0.47 -31.48
C LEU A 861 -13.95 0.10 -30.32
N GLY A 862 -14.13 -0.68 -29.26
CA GLY A 862 -14.81 -0.20 -28.06
C GLY A 862 -14.54 -1.05 -26.82
N SER A 863 -14.59 -0.45 -25.65
CA SER A 863 -14.68 -1.21 -24.39
C SER A 863 -16.16 -1.50 -24.11
N TYR A 864 -16.54 -2.77 -24.04
CA TYR A 864 -17.94 -3.20 -23.94
C TYR A 864 -18.47 -3.23 -22.49
N GLY A 865 -17.61 -2.86 -21.52
CA GLY A 865 -18.08 -2.43 -20.20
C GLY A 865 -18.73 -1.04 -20.22
N HIS A 866 -18.59 -0.30 -21.33
CA HIS A 866 -19.18 1.03 -21.52
C HIS A 866 -20.44 0.93 -22.41
N PRO A 867 -21.65 1.17 -21.87
CA PRO A 867 -22.92 0.91 -22.58
C PRO A 867 -23.06 1.56 -23.97
N PRO A 868 -22.58 2.80 -24.20
CA PRO A 868 -22.63 3.40 -25.54
C PRO A 868 -21.93 2.60 -26.65
N ASN A 869 -20.89 1.82 -26.35
CA ASN A 869 -20.23 0.98 -27.36
C ASN A 869 -21.07 -0.25 -27.72
N VAL A 870 -21.77 -0.82 -26.73
CA VAL A 870 -22.70 -1.95 -26.94
C VAL A 870 -23.85 -1.51 -27.84
N GLN A 871 -24.52 -0.41 -27.48
CA GLN A 871 -25.62 0.16 -28.26
C GLN A 871 -25.22 0.50 -29.69
N ALA A 872 -23.99 0.99 -29.89
CA ALA A 872 -23.46 1.33 -31.21
C ALA A 872 -23.34 0.11 -32.12
N VAL A 873 -22.79 -1.00 -31.60
CA VAL A 873 -22.60 -2.25 -32.36
C VAL A 873 -23.93 -2.94 -32.64
N GLU A 874 -24.82 -3.02 -31.64
CA GLU A 874 -26.16 -3.62 -31.81
C GLU A 874 -26.96 -2.87 -32.86
N TRP A 875 -27.07 -1.54 -32.73
CA TRP A 875 -27.78 -0.71 -33.70
C TRP A 875 -27.18 -0.79 -35.11
N PHE A 876 -25.86 -0.76 -35.23
CA PHE A 876 -25.20 -0.84 -36.53
C PHE A 876 -25.48 -2.17 -37.22
N THR A 877 -25.40 -3.28 -36.47
CA THR A 877 -25.65 -4.63 -36.97
C THR A 877 -27.10 -4.81 -37.42
N GLU A 878 -28.06 -4.22 -36.70
CA GLU A 878 -29.48 -4.33 -37.02
C GLU A 878 -29.93 -3.38 -38.14
N ALA A 879 -29.49 -2.12 -38.10
CA ALA A 879 -30.05 -1.06 -38.95
C ALA A 879 -29.22 -0.75 -40.20
N VAL A 880 -27.90 -0.91 -40.14
CA VAL A 880 -26.98 -0.43 -41.20
C VAL A 880 -26.37 -1.58 -41.99
N LEU A 881 -25.87 -2.62 -41.30
CA LEU A 881 -25.16 -3.73 -41.94
C LEU A 881 -25.99 -4.42 -43.04
N PRO A 882 -27.31 -4.69 -42.88
CA PRO A 882 -28.12 -5.27 -43.96
C PRO A 882 -28.14 -4.42 -45.23
N LEU A 883 -28.11 -3.09 -45.10
CA LEU A 883 -28.10 -2.16 -46.22
C LEU A 883 -26.75 -2.16 -46.95
N VAL A 884 -25.63 -2.30 -46.22
CA VAL A 884 -24.29 -2.47 -46.81
C VAL A 884 -24.22 -3.79 -47.57
N LEU A 885 -24.67 -4.90 -46.96
CA LEU A 885 -24.64 -6.23 -47.56
C LEU A 885 -25.54 -6.34 -48.80
N SER A 886 -26.64 -5.57 -48.86
CA SER A 886 -27.50 -5.52 -50.04
C SER A 886 -26.78 -4.96 -51.29
N GLN A 887 -25.79 -4.08 -51.09
CA GLN A 887 -25.00 -3.48 -52.17
C GLN A 887 -23.66 -4.19 -52.39
N ARG A 888 -23.05 -4.73 -51.33
CA ARG A 888 -21.80 -5.48 -51.38
C ARG A 888 -21.92 -6.79 -50.57
N PRO A 889 -22.39 -7.88 -51.21
CA PRO A 889 -22.44 -9.18 -50.56
C PRO A 889 -21.04 -9.67 -50.18
N GLY A 890 -20.89 -10.21 -48.98
CA GLY A 890 -19.63 -10.81 -48.50
C GLY A 890 -18.70 -9.87 -47.73
N GLU A 891 -19.07 -8.60 -47.53
CA GLU A 891 -18.33 -7.73 -46.61
C GLU A 891 -18.47 -8.20 -45.16
N VAL A 892 -17.43 -7.97 -44.36
CA VAL A 892 -17.35 -8.38 -42.96
C VAL A 892 -17.18 -7.16 -42.06
N PHE A 893 -17.97 -7.11 -40.99
CA PHE A 893 -17.84 -6.14 -39.92
C PHE A 893 -16.97 -6.70 -38.79
N HIS A 894 -15.84 -6.05 -38.51
CA HIS A 894 -14.88 -6.49 -37.50
C HIS A 894 -15.03 -5.69 -36.19
N ILE A 895 -15.26 -6.41 -35.09
CA ILE A 895 -15.53 -5.83 -33.78
C ILE A 895 -14.34 -6.15 -32.86
N TYR A 896 -13.74 -5.11 -32.27
CA TYR A 896 -12.59 -5.21 -31.38
C TYR A 896 -12.87 -4.55 -30.02
N GLY A 897 -12.20 -5.06 -28.99
CA GLY A 897 -12.03 -4.45 -27.68
C GLY A 897 -12.37 -5.34 -26.47
N SER A 898 -12.12 -4.80 -25.27
CA SER A 898 -12.22 -5.52 -24.00
C SER A 898 -13.66 -5.69 -23.50
N ALA A 899 -13.85 -6.66 -22.61
CA ALA A 899 -15.11 -6.87 -21.86
C ALA A 899 -16.34 -7.20 -22.73
N MET A 900 -16.15 -7.89 -23.87
CA MET A 900 -17.25 -8.35 -24.72
C MET A 900 -18.18 -9.31 -23.97
N GLY A 901 -19.40 -8.85 -23.71
CA GLY A 901 -20.47 -9.64 -23.09
C GLY A 901 -21.08 -10.68 -24.05
N ALA A 902 -21.95 -11.53 -23.50
CA ALA A 902 -22.63 -12.58 -24.27
C ALA A 902 -23.48 -12.03 -25.42
N ASN A 903 -24.10 -10.86 -25.25
CA ASN A 903 -24.87 -10.17 -26.28
C ASN A 903 -24.03 -9.79 -27.50
N ILE A 904 -22.82 -9.25 -27.29
CA ILE A 904 -21.92 -8.89 -28.40
C ILE A 904 -21.39 -10.14 -29.11
N ARG A 905 -21.05 -11.19 -28.36
CA ARG A 905 -20.61 -12.46 -28.96
C ARG A 905 -21.74 -13.15 -29.75
N ALA A 906 -22.99 -12.99 -29.35
CA ALA A 906 -24.14 -13.53 -30.06
C ALA A 906 -24.37 -12.87 -31.44
N LEU A 907 -23.71 -11.73 -31.73
CA LEU A 907 -23.76 -11.09 -33.05
C LEU A 907 -22.82 -11.76 -34.07
N GLU A 908 -21.95 -12.70 -33.66
CA GLU A 908 -21.07 -13.42 -34.58
C GLU A 908 -21.87 -14.14 -35.68
N SER A 909 -21.45 -13.92 -36.93
CA SER A 909 -22.06 -14.49 -38.14
C SER A 909 -21.06 -14.44 -39.29
N ASP A 910 -21.43 -14.96 -40.47
CA ASP A 910 -20.58 -14.88 -41.67
C ASP A 910 -20.21 -13.44 -42.06
N ASN A 911 -20.96 -12.43 -41.59
CA ASN A 911 -20.73 -11.01 -41.89
C ASN A 911 -20.30 -10.19 -40.66
N VAL A 912 -20.14 -10.79 -39.49
CA VAL A 912 -19.73 -10.11 -38.25
C VAL A 912 -18.72 -10.97 -37.50
N THR A 913 -17.52 -10.44 -37.28
CA THR A 913 -16.45 -11.13 -36.55
C THR A 913 -16.06 -10.36 -35.29
N ALA A 914 -16.19 -11.00 -34.12
CA ALA A 914 -15.80 -10.44 -32.84
C ALA A 914 -14.42 -10.95 -32.39
N HIS A 915 -13.38 -10.11 -32.52
CA HIS A 915 -11.99 -10.49 -32.25
C HIS A 915 -11.63 -10.47 -30.76
N GLY A 916 -12.39 -9.75 -29.93
CA GLY A 916 -12.03 -9.53 -28.52
C GLY A 916 -10.97 -8.45 -28.35
N PHE A 917 -10.16 -8.57 -27.29
CA PHE A 917 -9.13 -7.58 -26.95
C PHE A 917 -8.03 -7.56 -28.03
N ALA A 918 -7.72 -6.38 -28.56
CA ALA A 918 -6.66 -6.20 -29.54
C ALA A 918 -5.33 -5.92 -28.82
N GLU A 919 -4.34 -6.80 -29.00
CA GLU A 919 -3.00 -6.59 -28.46
C GLU A 919 -2.22 -5.53 -29.24
N ASP A 920 -2.41 -5.48 -30.56
CA ASP A 920 -1.89 -4.43 -31.44
C ASP A 920 -3.05 -3.66 -32.11
N LEU A 921 -3.01 -2.34 -32.00
CA LEU A 921 -3.95 -1.46 -32.69
C LEU A 921 -3.79 -1.50 -34.21
N ALA A 922 -2.64 -1.95 -34.73
CA ALA A 922 -2.46 -2.21 -36.16
C ALA A 922 -3.49 -3.24 -36.68
N ASP A 923 -3.86 -4.24 -35.88
CA ASP A 923 -4.88 -5.22 -36.28
C ASP A 923 -6.27 -4.60 -36.43
N VAL A 924 -6.55 -3.57 -35.65
CA VAL A 924 -7.83 -2.85 -35.64
C VAL A 924 -7.93 -1.86 -36.80
N TYR A 925 -6.80 -1.26 -37.19
CA TYR A 925 -6.78 -0.10 -38.08
C TYR A 925 -6.14 -0.40 -39.44
N ASP A 926 -4.98 -1.05 -39.47
CA ASP A 926 -4.14 -1.13 -40.65
C ASP A 926 -4.64 -2.19 -41.65
N ARG A 927 -5.44 -3.16 -41.18
CA ARG A 927 -6.07 -4.21 -42.00
C ARG A 927 -7.38 -3.79 -42.66
N HIS A 928 -7.99 -2.70 -42.22
CA HIS A 928 -9.35 -2.34 -42.61
C HIS A 928 -9.41 -1.13 -43.52
N ARG A 929 -10.39 -1.12 -44.44
CA ARG A 929 -10.61 0.04 -45.34
C ARG A 929 -11.32 1.17 -44.62
N VAL A 930 -12.28 0.88 -43.74
CA VAL A 930 -13.09 1.89 -43.07
C VAL A 930 -13.12 1.65 -41.58
N PHE A 931 -12.90 2.70 -40.80
CA PHE A 931 -13.21 2.68 -39.37
C PHE A 931 -14.57 3.35 -39.14
N ILE A 932 -15.47 2.69 -38.42
CA ILE A 932 -16.79 3.25 -38.12
C ILE A 932 -16.89 3.65 -36.65
N ALA A 933 -17.71 4.67 -36.35
CA ALA A 933 -18.08 5.01 -34.97
C ALA A 933 -19.57 5.40 -34.87
N PRO A 934 -20.49 4.41 -34.86
CA PRO A 934 -21.94 4.63 -34.83
C PRO A 934 -22.47 4.92 -33.41
N LEU A 935 -21.81 5.83 -32.69
CA LEU A 935 -22.18 6.17 -31.31
C LEU A 935 -23.50 6.95 -31.28
N ARG A 936 -24.45 6.50 -30.46
CA ARG A 936 -25.75 7.16 -30.29
C ARG A 936 -25.82 8.09 -29.08
N SER A 937 -24.95 7.88 -28.11
CA SER A 937 -24.86 8.66 -26.88
C SER A 937 -23.41 8.81 -26.44
N GLY A 938 -23.13 9.77 -25.57
CA GLY A 938 -21.78 10.06 -25.04
C GLY A 938 -21.43 11.55 -25.01
N ALA A 939 -20.31 11.86 -24.37
CA ALA A 939 -19.70 13.20 -24.28
C ALA A 939 -18.17 13.06 -24.51
N GLY A 940 -17.42 14.17 -24.47
CA GLY A 940 -15.95 14.16 -24.61
C GLY A 940 -15.42 13.89 -26.02
N ILE A 941 -14.08 13.80 -26.14
CA ILE A 941 -13.35 13.47 -27.37
C ILE A 941 -13.26 11.94 -27.55
N LYS A 942 -13.43 11.46 -28.80
CA LYS A 942 -13.44 10.03 -29.11
C LYS A 942 -12.07 9.62 -29.62
N GLY A 943 -11.16 9.27 -28.69
CA GLY A 943 -9.78 8.91 -29.00
C GLY A 943 -9.62 7.83 -30.09
N LYS A 944 -10.56 6.87 -30.16
CA LYS A 944 -10.57 5.81 -31.20
C LYS A 944 -10.70 6.33 -32.63
N VAL A 945 -11.42 7.44 -32.83
CA VAL A 945 -11.57 8.09 -34.14
C VAL A 945 -10.26 8.79 -34.51
N LEU A 946 -9.65 9.50 -33.56
CA LEU A 946 -8.37 10.15 -33.80
C LEU A 946 -7.25 9.13 -34.03
N GLY A 947 -7.27 7.98 -33.34
CA GLY A 947 -6.37 6.84 -33.61
C GLY A 947 -6.56 6.27 -35.01
N ALA A 948 -7.82 6.11 -35.43
CA ALA A 948 -8.32 6.03 -36.81
C ALA A 948 -7.48 6.80 -37.84
N LEU A 949 -7.66 8.12 -37.75
CA LEU A 949 -7.13 9.10 -38.68
C LEU A 949 -5.61 9.23 -38.56
N ALA A 950 -5.04 9.06 -37.36
CA ALA A 950 -3.59 9.06 -37.12
C ALA A 950 -2.84 7.97 -37.89
N ARG A 951 -3.52 6.86 -38.20
CA ARG A 951 -3.06 5.75 -39.03
C ARG A 951 -3.56 5.82 -40.47
N GLY A 952 -4.18 6.93 -40.87
CA GLY A 952 -4.65 7.15 -42.23
C GLY A 952 -5.84 6.30 -42.63
N VAL A 953 -6.67 5.85 -41.69
CA VAL A 953 -7.88 5.07 -42.01
C VAL A 953 -9.08 6.03 -42.11
N PRO A 954 -9.73 6.14 -43.29
CA PRO A 954 -10.94 6.93 -43.42
C PRO A 954 -12.05 6.47 -42.48
N CYS A 955 -12.77 7.45 -41.91
CA CYS A 955 -13.78 7.19 -40.88
C CYS A 955 -15.19 7.56 -41.34
N VAL A 956 -16.18 6.73 -40.98
CA VAL A 956 -17.62 7.08 -41.03
C VAL A 956 -18.15 7.22 -39.61
N LEU A 957 -18.71 8.38 -39.28
CA LEU A 957 -18.99 8.80 -37.91
C LEU A 957 -20.46 9.18 -37.76
N SER A 958 -21.03 8.95 -36.56
CA SER A 958 -22.27 9.62 -36.18
C SER A 958 -21.97 11.08 -35.83
N PRO A 959 -22.97 11.99 -35.85
CA PRO A 959 -22.80 13.36 -35.34
C PRO A 959 -22.21 13.40 -33.93
N VAL A 960 -22.64 12.47 -33.05
CA VAL A 960 -22.15 12.32 -31.68
C VAL A 960 -20.68 11.91 -31.62
N ALA A 961 -20.22 11.06 -32.54
CA ALA A 961 -18.82 10.64 -32.60
C ALA A 961 -17.90 11.74 -33.16
N ALA A 962 -18.40 12.57 -34.09
CA ALA A 962 -17.66 13.71 -34.64
C ALA A 962 -17.63 14.92 -33.69
N GLU A 963 -18.59 15.05 -32.77
CA GLU A 963 -18.69 16.16 -31.81
C GLU A 963 -17.37 16.38 -31.05
N GLY A 964 -16.95 17.65 -30.97
CA GLY A 964 -15.79 18.07 -30.18
C GLY A 964 -14.42 17.75 -30.79
N THR A 965 -14.36 17.14 -31.97
CA THR A 965 -13.08 16.83 -32.65
C THR A 965 -12.63 17.93 -33.62
N GLY A 966 -13.57 18.67 -34.22
CA GLY A 966 -13.29 19.66 -35.27
C GLY A 966 -13.22 19.09 -36.69
N LEU A 967 -13.59 17.81 -36.89
CA LEU A 967 -13.60 17.15 -38.19
C LEU A 967 -14.67 17.71 -39.13
N ARG A 968 -14.34 17.86 -40.41
CA ARG A 968 -15.24 18.36 -41.47
C ARG A 968 -15.80 17.21 -42.30
N ASN A 969 -17.13 17.13 -42.39
CA ASN A 969 -17.83 16.17 -43.23
C ASN A 969 -17.45 16.33 -44.71
N GLY A 970 -17.14 15.24 -45.40
CA GLY A 970 -16.75 15.22 -46.81
C GLY A 970 -15.30 15.67 -47.09
N TYR A 971 -14.55 16.07 -46.05
CA TYR A 971 -13.16 16.51 -46.18
C TYR A 971 -12.18 15.72 -45.32
N ASP A 972 -12.42 15.61 -44.00
CA ASP A 972 -11.57 14.83 -43.08
C ASP A 972 -12.17 13.44 -42.80
N CYS A 973 -13.50 13.36 -42.78
CA CYS A 973 -14.26 12.13 -42.55
C CYS A 973 -15.64 12.21 -43.24
N LEU A 974 -16.44 11.16 -43.14
CA LEU A 974 -17.85 11.16 -43.55
C LEU A 974 -18.74 11.09 -42.30
N ILE A 975 -19.75 11.95 -42.19
CA ILE A 975 -20.71 11.99 -41.09
C ILE A 975 -22.06 11.52 -41.61
N ALA A 976 -22.68 10.56 -40.94
CA ALA A 976 -23.96 9.98 -41.34
C ALA A 976 -24.99 10.01 -40.20
N GLU A 977 -26.20 10.48 -40.49
CA GLU A 977 -27.29 10.63 -39.52
C GLU A 977 -28.29 9.46 -39.53
N ASP A 978 -28.59 8.93 -40.72
CA ASP A 978 -29.55 7.85 -40.91
C ASP A 978 -28.89 6.59 -41.52
N PRO A 979 -29.52 5.40 -41.38
CA PRO A 979 -28.93 4.14 -41.84
C PRO A 979 -28.60 4.07 -43.34
N SER A 980 -29.37 4.74 -44.19
CA SER A 980 -29.12 4.75 -45.64
C SER A 980 -27.86 5.53 -45.98
N MET A 981 -27.67 6.69 -45.35
CA MET A 981 -26.45 7.50 -45.50
C MET A 981 -25.21 6.76 -44.97
N TRP A 982 -25.33 6.04 -43.86
CA TRP A 982 -24.25 5.19 -43.35
C TRP A 982 -23.82 4.14 -44.37
N ALA A 983 -24.78 3.42 -44.95
CA ALA A 983 -24.50 2.40 -45.95
C ALA A 983 -23.86 3.00 -47.21
N GLU A 984 -24.37 4.14 -47.71
CA GLU A 984 -23.80 4.84 -48.85
C GLU A 984 -22.33 5.25 -48.60
N HIS A 985 -22.05 5.88 -47.46
CA HIS A 985 -20.71 6.32 -47.11
C HIS A 985 -19.72 5.15 -46.99
N ILE A 986 -20.12 4.05 -46.33
CA ILE A 986 -19.28 2.85 -46.21
C ILE A 986 -18.99 2.25 -47.59
N VAL A 987 -20.04 2.02 -48.40
CA VAL A 987 -19.89 1.47 -49.76
C VAL A 987 -19.01 2.38 -50.62
N SER A 988 -19.12 3.71 -50.48
CA SER A 988 -18.28 4.65 -51.21
C SER A 988 -16.79 4.51 -50.87
N LEU A 989 -16.44 4.29 -49.60
CA LEU A 989 -15.04 4.11 -49.17
C LEU A 989 -14.48 2.72 -49.52
N LEU A 990 -15.34 1.71 -49.60
CA LEU A 990 -14.97 0.37 -50.06
C LEU A 990 -14.70 0.33 -51.57
N THR A 991 -15.24 1.28 -52.36
CA THR A 991 -15.22 1.21 -53.82
C THR A 991 -14.45 2.34 -54.51
N LYS A 992 -14.39 3.54 -53.93
CA LYS A 992 -13.79 4.72 -54.54
C LYS A 992 -12.42 4.99 -53.93
N ASP A 993 -11.38 4.42 -54.52
CA ASP A 993 -9.99 4.56 -54.04
C ASP A 993 -9.52 6.02 -53.98
N GLU A 994 -9.92 6.87 -54.94
CA GLU A 994 -9.57 8.31 -54.92
C GLU A 994 -10.16 9.03 -53.70
N LEU A 995 -11.43 8.75 -53.37
CA LEU A 995 -12.08 9.29 -52.18
C LEU A 995 -11.39 8.79 -50.91
N TRP A 996 -11.05 7.51 -50.87
CA TRP A 996 -10.33 6.90 -49.76
C TRP A 996 -8.98 7.59 -49.52
N MET A 997 -8.16 7.74 -50.56
CA MET A 997 -6.84 8.37 -50.48
C MET A 997 -6.91 9.83 -50.03
N LYS A 998 -7.91 10.56 -50.54
CA LYS A 998 -8.16 11.95 -50.15
C LYS A 998 -8.51 12.07 -48.66
N LEU A 999 -9.48 11.29 -48.18
CA LEU A 999 -9.91 11.33 -46.78
C LEU A 999 -8.83 10.81 -45.83
N SER A 1000 -8.07 9.78 -46.25
CA SER A 1000 -6.92 9.24 -45.51
C SER A 1000 -5.86 10.32 -45.26
N THR A 1001 -5.48 11.05 -46.31
CA THR A 1001 -4.48 12.13 -46.24
C THR A 1001 -4.98 13.28 -45.39
N ASN A 1002 -6.17 13.81 -45.69
CA ASN A 1002 -6.75 14.96 -44.99
C ASN A 1002 -6.94 14.68 -43.49
N GLY A 1003 -7.51 13.51 -43.15
CA GLY A 1003 -7.73 13.12 -41.77
C GLY A 1003 -6.42 13.00 -40.97
N ARG A 1004 -5.37 12.45 -41.59
CA ARG A 1004 -4.04 12.36 -40.96
C ARG A 1004 -3.40 13.73 -40.76
N ASP A 1005 -3.45 14.59 -41.76
CA ASP A 1005 -2.90 15.93 -41.69
C ASP A 1005 -3.61 16.74 -40.60
N PHE A 1006 -4.94 16.64 -40.52
CA PHE A 1006 -5.73 17.22 -39.44
C PHE A 1006 -5.26 16.76 -38.05
N VAL A 1007 -4.99 15.45 -37.85
CA VAL A 1007 -4.48 14.93 -36.58
C VAL A 1007 -3.09 15.49 -36.26
N LYS A 1008 -2.19 15.54 -37.24
CA LYS A 1008 -0.84 16.09 -37.06
C LYS A 1008 -0.86 17.58 -36.69
N GLU A 1009 -1.76 18.35 -37.29
CA GLU A 1009 -1.88 19.79 -37.03
C GLU A 1009 -2.56 20.07 -35.67
N SER A 1010 -3.63 19.34 -35.36
CA SER A 1010 -4.51 19.68 -34.24
C SER A 1010 -4.22 18.93 -32.94
N PHE A 1011 -3.62 17.73 -33.01
CA PHE A 1011 -3.45 16.82 -31.88
C PHE A 1011 -2.00 16.31 -31.71
N SER A 1012 -1.02 16.98 -32.31
CA SER A 1012 0.40 16.65 -32.09
C SER A 1012 0.89 16.95 -30.68
N VAL A 1013 2.02 16.34 -30.30
CA VAL A 1013 2.70 16.61 -29.02
C VAL A 1013 3.01 18.10 -28.88
N GLN A 1014 3.54 18.73 -29.93
CA GLN A 1014 3.87 20.16 -29.93
C GLN A 1014 2.64 21.03 -29.68
N ARG A 1015 1.49 20.68 -30.30
CA ARG A 1015 0.24 21.38 -30.05
C ARG A 1015 -0.26 21.16 -28.63
N GLY A 1016 -0.19 19.94 -28.12
CA GLY A 1016 -0.50 19.59 -26.73
C GLY A 1016 0.32 20.40 -25.73
N GLN A 1017 1.63 20.55 -25.96
CA GLN A 1017 2.52 21.35 -25.12
C GLN A 1017 2.12 22.83 -25.08
N GLN A 1018 1.75 23.41 -26.23
CA GLN A 1018 1.26 24.80 -26.29
C GLN A 1018 -0.04 24.97 -25.51
N ILE A 1019 -0.96 24.02 -25.59
CA ILE A 1019 -2.23 24.05 -24.87
C ILE A 1019 -1.99 23.90 -23.36
N MET A 1020 -1.17 22.93 -22.94
CA MET A 1020 -0.84 22.74 -21.51
C MET A 1020 -0.11 23.97 -20.94
N ARG A 1021 0.80 24.57 -21.71
CA ARG A 1021 1.44 25.84 -21.33
C ARG A 1021 0.42 26.94 -21.06
N LYS A 1022 -0.57 27.10 -21.95
CA LYS A 1022 -1.65 28.09 -21.76
C LYS A 1022 -2.49 27.79 -20.52
N ALA A 1023 -2.72 26.52 -20.19
CA ALA A 1023 -3.42 26.16 -18.96
C ALA A 1023 -2.65 26.56 -17.69
N PHE A 1024 -1.33 26.32 -17.66
CA PHE A 1024 -0.49 26.73 -16.53
C PHE A 1024 -0.31 28.26 -16.46
N GLN A 1025 -0.28 28.95 -17.60
CA GLN A 1025 -0.35 30.41 -17.68
C GLN A 1025 -1.65 30.94 -17.09
N ALA A 1026 -2.78 30.30 -17.42
CA ALA A 1026 -4.08 30.65 -16.87
C ALA A 1026 -4.16 30.43 -15.36
N ALA A 1027 -3.29 29.61 -14.76
CA ALA A 1027 -3.22 29.42 -13.32
C ALA A 1027 -2.19 30.34 -12.63
N ASP A 1028 -1.53 31.22 -13.39
CA ASP A 1028 -0.46 32.12 -12.91
C ASP A 1028 0.78 31.39 -12.36
N ILE A 1029 1.14 30.24 -12.96
CA ILE A 1029 2.26 29.38 -12.53
C ILE A 1029 3.40 29.38 -13.55
N TYR A 1030 3.06 29.61 -14.82
CA TYR A 1030 4.03 29.55 -15.91
C TYR A 1030 4.10 30.90 -16.63
N PHE A 1031 4.96 31.77 -16.14
CA PHE A 1031 5.29 33.02 -16.83
C PHE A 1031 6.45 32.74 -17.77
N THR A 1032 6.20 32.80 -19.08
CA THR A 1032 7.29 32.77 -20.05
C THR A 1032 8.07 34.07 -19.97
N LEU A 1033 9.39 33.94 -19.79
CA LEU A 1033 10.42 34.88 -20.26
C LEU A 1033 10.14 35.35 -21.69
#